data_AF-A0A975BNR7-F1
#
_entry.id   AF-A0A975BNR7-F1
#
_cell.length_a   1.000
_cell.length_b   1.000
_cell.length_c   1.000
_cell.angle_alpha   90.00
_cell.angle_beta   90.00
_cell.angle_gamma   90.00
#
_symmetry.space_group_name_H-M   'P 1'
#
loop_
_entity.id
_entity.type
_entity.pdbx_description
1 polymer ?
#
loop_
_entity_poly.entity_id
_entity_poly.type
_entity_poly.pdbx_seq_one_letter_code
_entity_poly.pdbx_strand_id
1 'polypeptide(L)'
;MGIDYVNVKKDGDGYKLFLYFIPSASDLPDRKTVPDAVTPASIRISDYGENKASSDILVRDVVNGKWERSIEPVIDSALNLDGKTKINCGNKINLADKSFTVEFWARRESAGKHHIIIGQGPPAKNAALKIGFKDTGCFTFGFSGDDLDTENTWSDTDWHHWACVYEAAPKRQTIYRDGKIAARRYTSDHYHGCGYLYLGSGSSGGLFFNAIIEEAPETVRIWNRARTRPVSNGFLSHTDDFFHGAVADIRIWNKARTQDGIIADMYHRLTGREARLMAYWMLPARNLDLSKFGKAVFGSGKWFDSKEITVADISKNGNSFKCPKSFLCRMDQPPLPQGYIVKQEGSRVDLYQEEDVLTIAVSRENQIAQEKEGCKYRLELPEITNLDPFFSQITFDLNEESEFDPEPPPRVEPKKGISPDIDYLTKDYESFRKLMFYRMSALAPNWTERNPADMGVAITEVLAYMADHLSYFQDAVSTEAYLGTARRRVSLARHARLIDYRMHEGCNARVWVQVEVESDTELEKGTVLITKTPGRDVCVSNDTFIEEMLPTGPKIFETMHPVSLFKDHNRLSFYTWGGNITRLRKGAIQAALSGNFPNLQAGDVLIFEEVKGVLTGLKEDAEPNRRHAVRLTKVRLSSDLMGGADGEPAHITNIQWAEADALPFDFYIASAFEGTEISDITTALGNVVLADHGRTIRGESLPEVPPTGKYRPQLERINLTCSVPYDHFSARQLSAQETLDQNPRTAGPLIWLTEQDTEEAWTAQNDFFNCDRFVRGFVAETENDRRVFLRFGDGSHGKIPLPATCFSAAYRIGNGSAGNIGRDAIAHVITAEKAIIRVRNPLSAYGGTDPEKMNQVRLQAPQAFRTQERCITPEDYVRKIESHPEVQRAAASVRWTGSWHTVFIAVDRVGDNPSDAEFCKRLSAFMKRFRIVGADMRIEPPRFVPLDIAMTVSVLPGYFPGTVEKSLEEKFSNVEFSDGRLGLFHPDNFSFGQSVYLSHLMTEAGKVPGVGEIRFTRFQRWDRPSGDEIEEGEIAVGPLEIVRLDNNIEAPGNGRILFEMSEVS
;
A
#
# COMPACT_ATOMS: atom_id res chain seq x y z
N MET A 1 41.12 -45.26 13.71
CA MET A 1 40.46 -46.53 13.33
C MET A 1 39.84 -47.17 14.56
N GLY A 2 38.80 -47.98 14.41
CA GLY A 2 38.13 -48.70 15.49
C GLY A 2 37.74 -50.11 15.06
N ILE A 3 37.64 -51.07 16.00
CA ILE A 3 37.00 -52.36 15.73
C ILE A 3 35.49 -52.12 15.62
N ASP A 4 34.88 -52.53 14.51
CA ASP A 4 33.46 -52.34 14.24
C ASP A 4 32.63 -53.50 14.80
N TYR A 5 32.95 -54.72 14.36
CA TYR A 5 32.32 -55.94 14.84
C TYR A 5 33.26 -57.15 14.73
N VAL A 6 32.95 -58.20 15.50
CA VAL A 6 33.65 -59.50 15.49
C VAL A 6 32.68 -60.58 15.06
N ASN A 7 33.06 -61.39 14.08
CA ASN A 7 32.34 -62.61 13.74
C ASN A 7 33.09 -63.85 14.29
N VAL A 8 32.37 -64.80 14.88
CA VAL A 8 32.95 -66.00 15.50
C VAL A 8 32.53 -67.23 14.70
N LYS A 9 33.50 -68.04 14.27
CA LYS A 9 33.25 -69.32 13.60
C LYS A 9 34.00 -70.43 14.30
N LYS A 10 33.31 -71.52 14.62
CA LYS A 10 33.95 -72.73 15.15
C LYS A 10 34.77 -73.41 14.04
N ASP A 11 36.02 -73.75 14.32
CA ASP A 11 36.91 -74.40 13.35
C ASP A 11 37.69 -75.52 14.04
N GLY A 12 37.24 -76.77 13.84
CA GLY A 12 37.77 -77.95 14.52
C GLY A 12 37.60 -77.88 16.05
N ASP A 13 38.70 -78.06 16.79
CA ASP A 13 38.76 -78.02 18.26
C ASP A 13 38.98 -76.59 18.84
N GLY A 14 38.81 -75.54 18.03
CA GLY A 14 38.99 -74.13 18.41
C GLY A 14 37.99 -73.17 17.75
N TYR A 15 38.24 -71.86 17.89
CA TYR A 15 37.42 -70.79 17.32
C TYR A 15 38.26 -69.85 16.44
N LYS A 16 37.68 -69.37 15.35
CA LYS A 16 38.21 -68.27 14.53
C LYS A 16 37.38 -67.01 14.73
N LEU A 17 38.05 -65.91 15.08
CA LEU A 17 37.45 -64.58 15.21
C LEU A 17 37.83 -63.74 13.99
N PHE A 18 36.85 -63.20 13.29
CA PHE A 18 37.04 -62.29 12.16
C PHE A 18 36.76 -60.86 12.61
N LEU A 19 37.77 -60.01 12.60
CA LEU A 19 37.71 -58.61 13.02
C LEU A 19 37.58 -57.71 11.79
N TYR A 20 36.58 -56.83 11.84
CA TYR A 20 36.33 -55.80 10.83
C TYR A 20 36.61 -54.42 11.44
N PHE A 21 37.27 -53.54 10.69
CA PHE A 21 37.70 -52.23 11.17
C PHE A 21 37.01 -51.10 10.40
N ILE A 22 36.60 -50.05 11.12
CA ILE A 22 36.12 -48.79 10.52
C ILE A 22 37.28 -47.76 10.48
N PRO A 23 37.51 -47.09 9.32
CA PRO A 23 38.42 -45.96 9.23
C PRO A 23 37.90 -44.72 9.98
N SER A 24 38.81 -43.93 10.55
CA SER A 24 38.47 -42.64 11.17
C SER A 24 37.99 -41.65 10.10
N ALA A 25 36.95 -40.85 10.40
CA ALA A 25 36.32 -39.88 9.47
C ALA A 25 37.23 -38.74 8.97
N SER A 26 38.52 -38.75 9.30
CA SER A 26 39.50 -37.73 8.90
C SER A 26 40.43 -38.13 7.75
N ASP A 27 40.42 -39.39 7.28
CA ASP A 27 41.34 -39.84 6.22
C ASP A 27 40.62 -40.57 5.08
N LEU A 28 40.72 -40.01 3.88
CA LEU A 28 40.49 -40.67 2.59
C LEU A 28 41.63 -40.21 1.65
N PRO A 29 42.10 -41.00 0.66
CA PRO A 29 41.74 -42.36 0.27
C PRO A 29 42.99 -43.24 0.01
N ASP A 30 44.04 -43.15 0.84
CA ASP A 30 45.24 -43.98 0.66
C ASP A 30 45.63 -44.73 1.94
N ARG A 31 45.43 -46.05 1.89
CA ARG A 31 45.99 -47.15 2.72
C ARG A 31 45.11 -47.82 3.78
N LYS A 32 45.00 -49.15 3.57
CA LYS A 32 44.84 -50.27 4.50
C LYS A 32 43.85 -50.07 5.66
N THR A 33 42.72 -50.74 5.53
CA THR A 33 41.67 -50.99 6.53
C THR A 33 42.16 -51.72 7.79
N VAL A 34 43.27 -52.46 7.74
CA VAL A 34 43.85 -53.17 8.89
C VAL A 34 45.14 -52.49 9.37
N PRO A 35 45.32 -52.24 10.69
CA PRO A 35 46.56 -51.66 11.22
C PRO A 35 47.79 -52.57 10.98
N ASP A 36 48.87 -52.03 10.42
CA ASP A 36 50.12 -52.78 10.12
C ASP A 36 50.87 -53.33 11.37
N ALA A 37 50.40 -53.04 12.59
CA ALA A 37 51.09 -53.30 13.86
C ALA A 37 50.46 -54.40 14.75
N VAL A 38 49.43 -55.12 14.28
CA VAL A 38 48.78 -56.17 15.09
C VAL A 38 49.68 -57.42 15.15
N THR A 39 50.17 -57.76 16.34
CA THR A 39 50.96 -58.98 16.60
C THR A 39 50.28 -59.84 17.67
N PRO A 40 50.59 -61.15 17.78
CA PRO A 40 49.97 -62.01 18.80
C PRO A 40 50.14 -61.51 20.25
N ALA A 41 51.22 -60.78 20.54
CA ALA A 41 51.49 -60.18 21.85
C ALA A 41 50.59 -58.96 22.17
N SER A 42 50.02 -58.32 21.14
CA SER A 42 49.18 -57.13 21.26
C SER A 42 47.68 -57.44 21.50
N ILE A 43 47.32 -58.72 21.62
CA ILE A 43 45.93 -59.18 21.75
C ILE A 43 45.70 -59.71 23.17
N ARG A 44 44.68 -59.19 23.85
CA ARG A 44 44.21 -59.72 25.15
C ARG A 44 42.76 -60.14 25.03
N ILE A 45 42.45 -61.37 25.47
CA ILE A 45 41.07 -61.86 25.59
C ILE A 45 40.80 -62.17 27.06
N SER A 46 39.73 -61.61 27.62
CA SER A 46 39.35 -61.78 29.03
C SER A 46 37.84 -62.06 29.20
N ASP A 47 37.46 -62.72 30.30
CA ASP A 47 36.07 -62.98 30.66
C ASP A 47 35.39 -61.68 31.10
N TYR A 48 34.32 -61.30 30.41
CA TYR A 48 33.59 -60.05 30.61
C TYR A 48 32.22 -60.34 31.22
N GLY A 49 32.20 -60.47 32.54
CA GLY A 49 31.00 -60.78 33.32
C GLY A 49 29.87 -59.75 33.20
N GLU A 50 28.63 -60.28 33.22
CA GLU A 50 27.29 -59.71 33.38
C GLU A 50 26.99 -58.27 32.88
N ASN A 51 26.27 -58.23 31.75
CA ASN A 51 25.20 -57.30 31.32
C ASN A 51 25.14 -55.87 31.93
N LYS A 52 25.39 -54.86 31.08
CA LYS A 52 24.62 -53.60 31.00
C LYS A 52 24.95 -52.82 29.72
N ALA A 53 23.99 -52.70 28.81
CA ALA A 53 24.09 -51.85 27.62
C ALA A 53 23.87 -50.38 27.99
N SER A 54 24.85 -49.53 27.69
CA SER A 54 24.75 -48.06 27.75
C SER A 54 25.84 -47.46 26.87
N SER A 55 25.48 -46.94 25.71
CA SER A 55 26.35 -46.05 24.93
C SER A 55 25.83 -44.61 25.05
N ASP A 56 26.35 -43.91 26.04
CA ASP A 56 26.57 -42.47 25.94
C ASP A 56 27.75 -42.24 24.97
N ILE A 57 27.76 -41.12 24.22
CA ILE A 57 28.86 -40.14 24.26
C ILE A 57 28.41 -38.82 23.60
N LEU A 58 28.30 -37.82 24.48
CA LEU A 58 28.90 -36.48 24.47
C LEU A 58 28.79 -35.57 23.22
N VAL A 59 28.21 -34.40 23.51
CA VAL A 59 28.30 -33.14 22.77
C VAL A 59 29.12 -32.16 23.61
N ARG A 60 30.02 -31.36 23.00
CA ARG A 60 30.33 -29.94 23.38
C ARG A 60 31.37 -29.31 22.40
N ASP A 61 31.55 -28.00 22.25
CA ASP A 61 31.42 -26.89 23.23
C ASP A 61 31.29 -25.50 22.53
N VAL A 62 30.20 -24.72 22.68
CA VAL A 62 29.94 -23.59 23.62
C VAL A 62 31.08 -22.60 23.97
N VAL A 63 32.29 -22.66 23.38
CA VAL A 63 33.38 -21.74 23.80
C VAL A 63 33.96 -20.83 22.71
N ASN A 64 33.82 -21.10 21.40
CA ASN A 64 34.64 -20.40 20.37
C ASN A 64 33.93 -19.48 19.34
N GLY A 65 32.70 -19.04 19.57
CA GLY A 65 32.23 -17.74 19.03
C GLY A 65 32.31 -17.46 17.51
N LYS A 66 32.04 -18.43 16.61
CA LYS A 66 31.79 -18.16 15.18
C LYS A 66 30.68 -19.03 14.60
N TRP A 67 29.91 -18.46 13.66
CA TRP A 67 28.54 -18.84 13.28
C TRP A 67 28.38 -19.07 11.78
N GLU A 68 27.55 -20.03 11.35
CA GLU A 68 26.90 -20.09 10.02
C GLU A 68 25.57 -20.89 10.15
N ARG A 69 24.46 -20.63 9.44
CA ARG A 69 23.90 -19.45 8.75
C ARG A 69 22.36 -19.62 8.77
N SER A 70 21.64 -18.51 8.87
CA SER A 70 20.19 -18.39 9.05
C SER A 70 19.36 -18.76 7.81
N ILE A 71 18.27 -19.50 8.00
CA ILE A 71 17.18 -19.68 7.04
C ILE A 71 16.27 -18.44 7.09
N GLU A 72 16.09 -17.73 5.98
CA GLU A 72 15.00 -16.75 5.81
C GLU A 72 13.66 -17.49 5.58
N PRO A 73 12.56 -17.13 6.26
CA PRO A 73 11.27 -17.81 6.10
C PRO A 73 10.53 -17.36 4.84
N VAL A 74 10.14 -18.34 4.01
CA VAL A 74 9.20 -18.16 2.90
C VAL A 74 7.84 -17.67 3.43
N ILE A 75 7.33 -16.63 2.79
CA ILE A 75 6.08 -15.94 3.14
C ILE A 75 4.87 -16.83 2.75
N ASP A 76 3.92 -16.94 3.67
CA ASP A 76 2.48 -17.18 3.42
C ASP A 76 1.88 -18.61 3.48
N SER A 77 2.21 -19.44 4.48
CA SER A 77 1.28 -20.52 4.87
C SER A 77 1.45 -21.00 6.33
N ALA A 78 0.32 -21.28 6.99
CA ALA A 78 0.29 -21.97 8.27
C ALA A 78 0.65 -23.44 8.04
N LEU A 79 1.15 -24.13 9.06
CA LEU A 79 1.43 -25.55 8.95
C LEU A 79 0.10 -26.33 8.95
N ASN A 80 -0.28 -26.89 7.81
CA ASN A 80 -1.45 -27.76 7.68
C ASN A 80 -1.04 -29.22 7.91
N LEU A 81 -1.74 -29.88 8.84
CA LEU A 81 -1.57 -31.29 9.17
C LEU A 81 -2.84 -32.04 8.78
N ASP A 82 -2.67 -33.14 8.03
CA ASP A 82 -3.73 -33.91 7.37
C ASP A 82 -4.37 -34.99 8.24
N GLY A 83 -4.07 -34.99 9.55
CA GLY A 83 -4.51 -36.04 10.47
C GLY A 83 -3.82 -37.39 10.24
N LYS A 84 -2.70 -37.41 9.52
CA LYS A 84 -1.89 -38.62 9.27
C LYS A 84 -0.39 -38.39 9.38
N THR A 85 0.05 -37.16 9.16
CA THR A 85 1.46 -36.77 9.15
C THR A 85 1.88 -36.15 10.48
N LYS A 86 3.15 -36.38 10.83
CA LYS A 86 3.82 -35.73 11.97
C LYS A 86 5.17 -35.17 11.53
N ILE A 87 5.63 -34.15 12.23
CA ILE A 87 6.94 -33.55 12.04
C ILE A 87 7.81 -33.88 13.24
N ASN A 88 9.01 -34.42 13.00
CA ASN A 88 10.02 -34.59 14.04
C ASN A 88 10.83 -33.30 14.17
N CYS A 89 10.77 -32.66 15.33
CA CYS A 89 11.49 -31.43 15.66
C CYS A 89 12.85 -31.68 16.35
N GLY A 90 13.30 -32.94 16.40
CA GLY A 90 14.54 -33.34 17.07
C GLY A 90 14.37 -33.52 18.58
N ASN A 91 15.47 -33.87 19.25
CA ASN A 91 15.52 -34.19 20.69
C ASN A 91 16.26 -33.12 21.53
N LYS A 92 16.64 -31.99 20.92
CA LYS A 92 17.44 -30.93 21.57
C LYS A 92 16.64 -30.06 22.56
N ILE A 93 15.32 -30.12 22.52
CA ILE A 93 14.44 -29.35 23.43
C ILE A 93 14.23 -30.17 24.70
N ASN A 94 14.94 -29.85 25.77
CA ASN A 94 14.80 -30.56 27.04
C ASN A 94 13.92 -29.79 28.05
N LEU A 95 12.68 -30.25 28.21
CA LEU A 95 11.68 -29.71 29.14
C LEU A 95 11.62 -30.45 30.49
N ALA A 96 12.32 -31.57 30.63
CA ALA A 96 12.32 -32.38 31.84
C ALA A 96 12.80 -31.56 33.06
N ASP A 97 12.08 -31.70 34.17
CA ASP A 97 12.36 -31.13 35.48
C ASP A 97 12.48 -29.60 35.52
N LYS A 98 11.88 -28.91 34.53
CA LYS A 98 11.98 -27.45 34.38
C LYS A 98 10.61 -26.80 34.26
N SER A 99 10.56 -25.50 34.57
CA SER A 99 9.40 -24.69 34.21
C SER A 99 9.47 -24.35 32.73
N PHE A 100 8.35 -24.45 32.01
CA PHE A 100 8.31 -24.18 30.58
C PHE A 100 6.96 -23.63 30.12
N THR A 101 6.95 -23.07 28.91
CA THR A 101 5.73 -22.63 28.23
C THR A 101 5.77 -23.06 26.79
N VAL A 102 4.67 -23.66 26.31
CA VAL A 102 4.43 -23.97 24.91
C VAL A 102 3.21 -23.19 24.46
N GLU A 103 3.36 -22.32 23.45
CA GLU A 103 2.27 -21.48 22.94
C GLU A 103 2.23 -21.48 21.41
N PHE A 104 1.03 -21.42 20.84
CA PHE A 104 0.81 -21.47 19.39
C PHE A 104 -0.62 -21.06 19.04
N TRP A 105 -0.84 -20.71 17.77
CA TRP A 105 -2.16 -20.59 17.18
C TRP A 105 -2.58 -21.92 16.55
N ALA A 106 -3.80 -22.38 16.80
CA ALA A 106 -4.33 -23.59 16.16
C ALA A 106 -5.77 -23.40 15.66
N ARG A 107 -6.07 -24.07 14.54
CA ARG A 107 -7.40 -24.19 13.95
C ARG A 107 -7.64 -25.64 13.56
N ARG A 108 -8.74 -26.25 14.04
CA ARG A 108 -9.07 -27.64 13.67
C ARG A 108 -9.89 -27.68 12.38
N GLU A 109 -9.79 -28.75 11.61
CA GLU A 109 -10.72 -29.00 10.48
C GLU A 109 -11.98 -29.78 10.89
N SER A 110 -11.92 -30.55 11.97
CA SER A 110 -13.08 -31.29 12.51
C SER A 110 -13.02 -31.36 14.03
N ALA A 111 -14.16 -31.11 14.69
CA ALA A 111 -14.35 -31.32 16.12
C ALA A 111 -14.69 -32.78 16.46
N GLY A 112 -14.62 -33.16 17.74
CA GLY A 112 -15.07 -34.48 18.22
C GLY A 112 -14.10 -35.65 17.94
N LYS A 113 -12.81 -35.36 17.71
CA LYS A 113 -11.76 -36.35 17.54
C LYS A 113 -10.62 -36.09 18.52
N HIS A 114 -10.03 -37.17 19.02
CA HIS A 114 -8.77 -37.09 19.73
C HIS A 114 -7.69 -36.65 18.73
N HIS A 115 -6.90 -35.64 19.07
CA HIS A 115 -5.83 -35.12 18.23
C HIS A 115 -4.70 -34.57 19.10
N ILE A 116 -3.45 -34.95 18.83
CA ILE A 116 -2.28 -34.35 19.49
C ILE A 116 -1.57 -33.37 18.56
N ILE A 117 -1.44 -32.12 19.01
CA ILE A 117 -0.76 -31.04 18.29
C ILE A 117 0.73 -31.06 18.56
N ILE A 118 1.13 -31.22 19.83
CA ILE A 118 2.54 -31.28 20.25
C ILE A 118 2.72 -32.44 21.22
N GLY A 119 3.71 -33.30 20.94
CA GLY A 119 4.04 -34.46 21.77
C GLY A 119 5.53 -34.55 22.09
N GLN A 120 5.90 -35.07 23.26
CA GLN A 120 7.29 -35.34 23.63
C GLN A 120 7.41 -36.47 24.65
N GLY A 121 8.47 -37.27 24.53
CA GLY A 121 8.92 -38.20 25.57
C GLY A 121 8.12 -39.51 25.65
N PRO A 122 8.68 -40.58 26.25
CA PRO A 122 8.11 -41.92 26.17
C PRO A 122 6.71 -42.00 26.81
N PRO A 123 5.83 -42.94 26.39
CA PRO A 123 4.47 -43.10 26.91
C PRO A 123 4.45 -43.69 28.34
N ALA A 124 5.11 -43.01 29.28
CA ALA A 124 5.22 -43.36 30.68
C ALA A 124 4.67 -42.24 31.55
N LYS A 125 4.27 -42.58 32.79
CA LYS A 125 3.69 -41.63 33.73
C LYS A 125 4.65 -40.46 33.95
N ASN A 126 4.15 -39.23 33.83
CA ASN A 126 4.92 -38.00 33.96
C ASN A 126 6.06 -37.81 32.95
N ALA A 127 6.13 -38.63 31.90
CA ALA A 127 7.21 -38.59 30.91
C ALA A 127 6.72 -38.39 29.46
N ALA A 128 5.40 -38.33 29.23
CA ALA A 128 4.81 -38.09 27.91
C ALA A 128 4.00 -36.80 27.88
N LEU A 129 4.56 -35.76 27.27
CA LEU A 129 3.87 -34.51 26.97
C LEU A 129 2.84 -34.76 25.86
N LYS A 130 1.60 -34.35 26.11
CA LYS A 130 0.48 -34.40 25.16
C LYS A 130 -0.30 -33.09 25.21
N ILE A 131 -0.13 -32.24 24.19
CA ILE A 131 -0.89 -31.01 24.02
C ILE A 131 -1.81 -31.16 22.82
N GLY A 132 -3.12 -31.06 23.03
CA GLY A 132 -4.09 -31.27 21.96
C GLY A 132 -5.54 -31.29 22.43
N PHE A 133 -6.40 -31.99 21.69
CA PHE A 133 -7.82 -32.14 22.00
C PHE A 133 -8.17 -33.61 22.24
N LYS A 134 -9.05 -33.87 23.19
CA LYS A 134 -9.70 -35.18 23.35
C LYS A 134 -10.89 -35.30 22.41
N ASP A 135 -11.35 -36.53 22.20
CA ASP A 135 -12.56 -36.86 21.45
C ASP A 135 -13.82 -36.19 22.02
N THR A 136 -13.85 -35.91 23.32
CA THR A 136 -14.89 -35.11 23.99
C THR A 136 -14.86 -33.61 23.62
N GLY A 137 -13.82 -33.12 22.95
CA GLY A 137 -13.62 -31.71 22.63
C GLY A 137 -12.95 -30.89 23.73
N CYS A 138 -12.61 -31.48 24.87
CA CYS A 138 -11.76 -30.85 25.89
C CYS A 138 -10.34 -30.66 25.36
N PHE A 139 -9.70 -29.53 25.69
CA PHE A 139 -8.29 -29.31 25.40
C PHE A 139 -7.44 -29.90 26.54
N THR A 140 -6.41 -30.67 26.20
CA THR A 140 -5.55 -31.37 27.15
C THR A 140 -4.14 -30.80 27.15
N PHE A 141 -3.59 -30.60 28.34
CA PHE A 141 -2.17 -30.44 28.61
C PHE A 141 -1.75 -31.58 29.54
N GLY A 142 -1.29 -32.68 28.93
CA GLY A 142 -1.06 -33.95 29.59
C GLY A 142 0.40 -34.30 29.79
N PHE A 143 0.73 -34.95 30.92
CA PHE A 143 2.03 -35.59 31.18
C PHE A 143 1.93 -37.12 31.22
N SER A 144 0.76 -37.68 30.85
CA SER A 144 0.37 -39.07 30.99
C SER A 144 0.28 -39.47 32.47
N GLY A 145 -0.94 -39.65 32.97
CA GLY A 145 -1.22 -39.97 34.37
C GLY A 145 -1.27 -38.77 35.32
N ASP A 146 -0.88 -37.58 34.86
CA ASP A 146 -1.13 -36.27 35.50
C ASP A 146 -1.54 -35.24 34.44
N ASP A 147 -2.69 -35.48 33.82
CA ASP A 147 -3.21 -34.63 32.76
C ASP A 147 -4.07 -33.49 33.31
N LEU A 148 -4.00 -32.33 32.65
CA LEU A 148 -4.92 -31.21 32.85
C LEU A 148 -5.82 -31.08 31.62
N ASP A 149 -7.10 -31.37 31.79
CA ASP A 149 -8.13 -31.13 30.77
C ASP A 149 -8.91 -29.85 31.10
N THR A 150 -9.39 -29.16 30.07
CA THR A 150 -10.35 -28.06 30.27
C THR A 150 -11.74 -28.57 30.66
N GLU A 151 -12.38 -27.92 31.62
CA GLU A 151 -13.78 -28.21 32.02
C GLU A 151 -14.76 -27.97 30.86
N ASN A 152 -14.50 -26.93 30.07
CA ASN A 152 -15.28 -26.62 28.87
C ASN A 152 -14.85 -27.51 27.69
N THR A 153 -15.83 -27.96 26.91
CA THR A 153 -15.65 -28.58 25.60
C THR A 153 -15.62 -27.52 24.51
N TRP A 154 -14.64 -27.55 23.62
CA TRP A 154 -14.46 -26.57 22.56
C TRP A 154 -14.76 -27.23 21.21
N SER A 155 -15.93 -26.94 20.64
CA SER A 155 -16.40 -27.54 19.37
C SER A 155 -16.16 -26.67 18.14
N ASP A 156 -15.75 -25.41 18.31
CA ASP A 156 -15.46 -24.52 17.19
C ASP A 156 -14.22 -24.96 16.39
N THR A 157 -14.12 -24.45 15.16
CA THR A 157 -13.06 -24.74 14.19
C THR A 157 -12.36 -23.45 13.76
N ASP A 158 -12.38 -22.42 14.61
CA ASP A 158 -11.76 -21.12 14.36
C ASP A 158 -10.31 -21.08 14.88
N TRP A 159 -9.60 -20.00 14.59
CA TRP A 159 -8.24 -19.78 15.08
C TRP A 159 -8.26 -19.35 16.54
N HIS A 160 -7.58 -20.10 17.40
CA HIS A 160 -7.39 -19.76 18.81
C HIS A 160 -5.93 -19.83 19.20
N HIS A 161 -5.51 -18.91 20.06
CA HIS A 161 -4.21 -18.95 20.68
C HIS A 161 -4.27 -19.83 21.92
N TRP A 162 -3.41 -20.85 21.98
CA TRP A 162 -3.28 -21.75 23.10
C TRP A 162 -1.91 -21.57 23.74
N ALA A 163 -1.86 -21.49 25.07
CA ALA A 163 -0.62 -21.53 25.83
C ALA A 163 -0.72 -22.51 27.00
N CYS A 164 0.21 -23.47 27.05
CA CYS A 164 0.36 -24.44 28.12
C CYS A 164 1.59 -24.07 28.95
N VAL A 165 1.37 -23.75 30.22
CA VAL A 165 2.41 -23.28 31.14
C VAL A 165 2.58 -24.29 32.26
N TYR A 166 3.81 -24.78 32.45
CA TYR A 166 4.19 -25.61 33.58
C TYR A 166 5.20 -24.89 34.46
N GLU A 167 4.89 -24.78 35.75
CA GLU A 167 5.76 -24.25 36.79
C GLU A 167 6.28 -25.41 37.65
N ALA A 168 7.57 -25.72 37.56
CA ALA A 168 8.18 -26.84 38.31
C ALA A 168 8.11 -26.65 39.82
N ALA A 169 8.09 -25.40 40.31
CA ALA A 169 7.73 -25.05 41.67
C ALA A 169 6.63 -23.98 41.58
N PRO A 170 5.37 -24.29 41.94
CA PRO A 170 4.91 -25.36 42.84
C PRO A 170 4.38 -26.66 42.17
N LYS A 171 4.86 -27.08 40.99
CA LYS A 171 4.29 -28.19 40.18
C LYS A 171 2.91 -27.86 39.60
N ARG A 172 2.77 -26.70 38.96
CA ARG A 172 1.47 -26.20 38.47
C ARG A 172 1.38 -26.22 36.95
N GLN A 173 0.33 -26.84 36.41
CA GLN A 173 -0.08 -26.75 35.02
C GLN A 173 -1.17 -25.66 34.87
N THR A 174 -1.06 -24.81 33.85
CA THR A 174 -2.11 -23.86 33.46
C THR A 174 -2.28 -23.86 31.95
N ILE A 175 -3.53 -23.94 31.49
CA ILE A 175 -3.92 -23.80 30.07
C ILE A 175 -4.53 -22.41 29.90
N TYR A 176 -4.10 -21.69 28.86
CA TYR A 176 -4.69 -20.43 28.42
C TYR A 176 -5.30 -20.59 27.02
N ARG A 177 -6.49 -20.02 26.82
CA ARG A 177 -7.10 -19.80 25.51
C ARG A 177 -7.28 -18.30 25.29
N ASP A 178 -6.75 -17.77 24.20
CA ASP A 178 -6.79 -16.35 23.83
C ASP A 178 -6.39 -15.41 24.99
N GLY A 179 -5.36 -15.81 25.74
CA GLY A 179 -4.82 -15.07 26.89
C GLY A 179 -5.60 -15.19 28.19
N LYS A 180 -6.71 -15.95 28.25
CA LYS A 180 -7.49 -16.20 29.48
C LYS A 180 -7.25 -17.61 30.00
N ILE A 181 -7.22 -17.78 31.33
CA ILE A 181 -7.06 -19.10 31.96
C ILE A 181 -8.28 -19.97 31.61
N ALA A 182 -8.03 -21.11 30.97
CA ALA A 182 -9.03 -22.11 30.63
C ALA A 182 -9.06 -23.28 31.63
N ALA A 183 -7.92 -23.63 32.22
CA ALA A 183 -7.82 -24.64 33.28
C ALA A 183 -6.52 -24.48 34.07
N ARG A 184 -6.50 -24.94 35.32
CA ARG A 184 -5.29 -24.92 36.17
C ARG A 184 -5.35 -26.05 37.20
N ARG A 185 -4.20 -26.70 37.44
CA ARG A 185 -4.05 -27.78 38.42
C ARG A 185 -2.61 -27.89 38.94
N TYR A 186 -2.43 -28.57 40.08
CA TYR A 186 -1.13 -29.03 40.57
C TYR A 186 -0.91 -30.52 40.22
N THR A 187 0.25 -30.86 39.66
CA THR A 187 0.61 -32.25 39.30
C THR A 187 1.13 -33.00 40.52
N SER A 188 1.00 -34.34 40.51
CA SER A 188 1.51 -35.17 41.61
C SER A 188 3.05 -35.27 41.59
N ASP A 189 3.66 -35.19 40.40
CA ASP A 189 5.11 -35.12 40.25
C ASP A 189 5.60 -34.14 39.16
N HIS A 190 6.92 -34.02 39.02
CA HIS A 190 7.53 -33.24 37.94
C HIS A 190 7.36 -33.93 36.59
N TYR A 191 7.35 -33.15 35.52
CA TYR A 191 7.48 -33.69 34.17
C TYR A 191 8.94 -34.13 33.94
N HIS A 192 9.16 -35.41 33.70
CA HIS A 192 10.48 -36.03 33.49
C HIS A 192 10.75 -36.41 32.03
N GLY A 193 9.83 -36.05 31.12
CA GLY A 193 9.89 -36.51 29.73
C GLY A 193 11.02 -35.87 28.94
N CYS A 194 11.87 -36.71 28.34
CA CYS A 194 12.93 -36.32 27.43
C CYS A 194 12.84 -37.11 26.11
N GLY A 195 13.45 -36.60 25.05
CA GLY A 195 13.47 -37.24 23.73
C GLY A 195 12.91 -36.35 22.63
N TYR A 196 12.53 -36.96 21.51
CA TYR A 196 12.06 -36.24 20.33
C TYR A 196 10.75 -35.48 20.58
N LEU A 197 10.72 -34.23 20.16
CA LEU A 197 9.51 -33.41 20.08
C LEU A 197 8.85 -33.66 18.72
N TYR A 198 7.54 -33.90 18.71
CA TYR A 198 6.74 -34.06 17.49
C TYR A 198 5.67 -32.98 17.39
N LEU A 199 5.43 -32.50 16.17
CA LEU A 199 4.22 -31.75 15.82
C LEU A 199 3.26 -32.66 15.07
N GLY A 200 1.98 -32.61 15.42
CA GLY A 200 0.92 -33.37 14.78
C GLY A 200 0.78 -34.83 15.21
N SER A 201 1.44 -35.27 16.29
CA SER A 201 1.29 -36.61 16.87
C SER A 201 1.76 -36.67 18.33
N GLY A 202 1.23 -37.64 19.07
CA GLY A 202 1.77 -38.10 20.35
C GLY A 202 3.07 -38.90 20.21
N SER A 203 3.60 -39.36 21.35
CA SER A 203 4.91 -39.99 21.47
C SER A 203 4.96 -41.52 21.29
N SER A 204 3.82 -42.16 20.98
CA SER A 204 3.74 -43.59 20.70
C SER A 204 4.10 -43.89 19.24
N GLY A 205 5.18 -44.64 19.05
CA GLY A 205 5.56 -45.21 17.76
C GLY A 205 4.62 -46.34 17.34
N GLY A 206 3.77 -46.08 16.36
CA GLY A 206 3.14 -47.10 15.52
C GLY A 206 3.76 -47.06 14.13
N LEU A 207 4.42 -48.14 13.71
CA LEU A 207 5.06 -48.31 12.41
C LEU A 207 4.03 -48.21 11.27
N PHE A 208 4.10 -47.19 10.40
CA PHE A 208 3.75 -47.30 8.97
C PHE A 208 4.46 -46.22 8.12
N PHE A 209 5.12 -46.71 7.07
CA PHE A 209 5.83 -46.05 5.96
C PHE A 209 7.09 -45.20 6.22
N ASN A 210 8.22 -45.89 5.99
CA ASN A 210 9.46 -45.35 5.45
C ASN A 210 9.20 -44.51 4.19
N ALA A 211 9.34 -43.19 4.32
CA ALA A 211 10.24 -42.51 3.40
C ALA A 211 11.61 -42.50 4.08
N ILE A 212 12.42 -43.53 3.79
CA ILE A 212 13.87 -43.38 3.89
C ILE A 212 14.20 -42.27 2.88
N ILE A 213 14.45 -41.07 3.39
CA ILE A 213 15.34 -40.13 2.70
C ILE A 213 16.72 -40.55 3.18
N GLU A 214 17.36 -41.42 2.41
CA GLU A 214 18.80 -41.50 2.40
C GLU A 214 19.32 -40.14 1.92
N GLU A 215 20.03 -39.48 2.82
CA GLU A 215 21.06 -38.46 2.59
C GLU A 215 20.68 -37.18 1.81
N ALA A 216 20.16 -36.19 2.54
CA ALA A 216 20.80 -34.88 2.74
C ALA A 216 20.01 -34.05 3.77
N PRO A 217 20.68 -33.32 4.68
CA PRO A 217 20.01 -32.54 5.71
C PRO A 217 19.51 -31.20 5.14
N GLU A 218 18.51 -30.64 5.84
CA GLU A 218 18.01 -29.26 5.77
C GLU A 218 16.81 -28.97 4.85
N THR A 219 15.77 -28.43 5.50
CA THR A 219 14.53 -27.79 5.00
C THR A 219 13.28 -28.66 4.78
N VAL A 220 12.22 -28.26 5.49
CA VAL A 220 10.84 -28.74 5.43
C VAL A 220 10.15 -28.14 4.20
N ARG A 221 9.47 -28.95 3.37
CA ARG A 221 8.64 -28.48 2.23
C ARG A 221 7.15 -28.41 2.61
N ILE A 222 6.45 -27.34 2.23
CA ILE A 222 4.98 -27.14 2.37
C ILE A 222 4.36 -27.01 0.95
N TRP A 223 3.21 -27.65 0.68
CA TRP A 223 2.56 -27.72 -0.65
C TRP A 223 1.29 -26.84 -0.76
N ASN A 224 0.87 -26.45 -1.98
CA ASN A 224 -0.22 -25.47 -2.25
C ASN A 224 -1.44 -25.93 -3.10
N ARG A 225 -1.80 -27.23 -3.20
CA ARG A 225 -3.05 -27.68 -3.89
C ARG A 225 -3.73 -28.90 -3.25
N ALA A 226 -5.07 -28.90 -3.24
CA ALA A 226 -5.91 -30.04 -2.89
C ALA A 226 -5.73 -31.20 -3.89
N ARG A 227 -5.45 -32.42 -3.40
CA ARG A 227 -5.46 -33.65 -4.21
C ARG A 227 -6.65 -34.53 -3.79
N THR A 228 -7.43 -34.94 -4.78
CA THR A 228 -8.67 -35.70 -4.68
C THR A 228 -8.47 -37.20 -4.37
N ARG A 229 -9.45 -37.76 -3.64
CA ARG A 229 -9.78 -39.14 -3.15
C ARG A 229 -9.53 -40.34 -4.10
N PRO A 230 -9.80 -41.61 -3.69
CA PRO A 230 -9.72 -42.29 -2.37
C PRO A 230 -9.04 -43.68 -2.43
N VAL A 231 -8.50 -44.21 -1.32
CA VAL A 231 -8.45 -45.68 -1.10
C VAL A 231 -8.67 -45.98 0.39
N SER A 232 -9.67 -46.81 0.67
CA SER A 232 -9.97 -47.41 1.97
C SER A 232 -9.48 -48.87 2.02
N ASN A 233 -9.31 -49.37 3.24
CA ASN A 233 -9.12 -50.77 3.71
C ASN A 233 -7.68 -51.04 4.23
N GLY A 234 -7.45 -51.45 5.47
CA GLY A 234 -8.30 -51.67 6.63
C GLY A 234 -7.48 -52.14 7.86
N PHE A 235 -7.98 -51.80 9.07
CA PHE A 235 -7.87 -52.47 10.38
C PHE A 235 -6.47 -52.86 10.94
N LEU A 236 -6.02 -52.56 12.19
CA LEU A 236 -6.59 -51.95 13.41
C LEU A 236 -5.49 -51.36 14.33
N SER A 237 -5.92 -50.39 15.14
CA SER A 237 -5.41 -49.88 16.43
C SER A 237 -4.54 -48.60 16.44
N HIS A 238 -5.20 -47.51 16.85
CA HIS A 238 -4.75 -46.15 17.21
C HIS A 238 -4.45 -45.16 16.07
N THR A 239 -5.44 -44.91 15.21
CA THR A 239 -5.43 -43.80 14.23
C THR A 239 -5.81 -42.43 14.83
N ASP A 240 -5.98 -42.32 16.14
CA ASP A 240 -6.63 -41.17 16.79
C ASP A 240 -5.66 -40.18 17.45
N ASP A 241 -4.36 -40.24 17.16
CA ASP A 241 -3.36 -39.36 17.79
C ASP A 241 -2.86 -38.22 16.89
N PHE A 242 -3.19 -38.22 15.59
CA PHE A 242 -2.66 -37.24 14.64
C PHE A 242 -3.55 -36.01 14.50
N PHE A 243 -2.95 -34.81 14.48
CA PHE A 243 -3.73 -33.56 14.35
C PHE A 243 -4.22 -33.32 12.93
N HIS A 244 -5.53 -33.10 12.78
CA HIS A 244 -6.16 -32.67 11.55
C HIS A 244 -6.57 -31.19 11.64
N GLY A 245 -5.72 -30.30 11.12
CA GLY A 245 -5.88 -28.86 11.29
C GLY A 245 -4.66 -28.03 10.87
N ALA A 246 -4.71 -26.73 11.14
CA ALA A 246 -3.64 -25.79 10.87
C ALA A 246 -3.03 -25.26 12.18
N VAL A 247 -1.71 -25.11 12.22
CA VAL A 247 -0.97 -24.52 13.34
C VAL A 247 -0.11 -23.35 12.85
N ALA A 248 -0.03 -22.28 13.63
CA ALA A 248 0.77 -21.11 13.34
C ALA A 248 1.53 -20.60 14.57
N ASP A 249 2.66 -19.92 14.31
CA ASP A 249 3.46 -19.18 15.29
C ASP A 249 3.80 -19.93 16.59
N ILE A 250 4.42 -21.10 16.48
CA ILE A 250 4.73 -22.01 17.61
C ILE A 250 5.96 -21.52 18.37
N ARG A 251 5.86 -21.37 19.69
CA ARG A 251 6.92 -20.87 20.58
C ARG A 251 7.07 -21.78 21.80
N ILE A 252 8.31 -22.13 22.12
CA ILE A 252 8.65 -22.95 23.30
C ILE A 252 9.69 -22.22 24.14
N TRP A 253 9.40 -22.05 25.43
CA TRP A 253 10.21 -21.30 26.38
C TRP A 253 10.69 -22.19 27.52
N ASN A 254 11.93 -22.01 28.00
CA ASN A 254 12.44 -22.65 29.24
C ASN A 254 12.10 -21.84 30.51
N LYS A 255 10.96 -21.15 30.49
CA LYS A 255 10.39 -20.45 31.64
C LYS A 255 8.88 -20.61 31.65
N ALA A 256 8.27 -20.58 32.82
CA ALA A 256 6.83 -20.36 32.93
C ALA A 256 6.52 -18.88 32.64
N ARG A 257 5.72 -18.61 31.61
CA ARG A 257 5.28 -17.25 31.26
C ARG A 257 4.08 -16.81 32.11
N THR A 258 4.03 -15.52 32.45
CA THR A 258 2.87 -14.91 33.09
C THR A 258 1.75 -14.68 32.07
N GLN A 259 0.50 -14.59 32.56
CA GLN A 259 -0.66 -14.30 31.71
C GLN A 259 -0.49 -12.98 30.94
N ASP A 260 -0.05 -11.91 31.61
CA ASP A 260 0.19 -10.61 30.98
C ASP A 260 1.28 -10.69 29.90
N GLY A 261 2.32 -11.48 30.13
CA GLY A 261 3.37 -11.71 29.12
C GLY A 261 2.85 -12.47 27.90
N ILE A 262 1.94 -13.43 28.08
CA ILE A 262 1.28 -14.15 26.98
C ILE A 262 0.37 -13.19 26.21
N ILE A 263 -0.41 -12.36 26.92
CA ILE A 263 -1.30 -11.36 26.30
C ILE A 263 -0.51 -10.33 25.49
N ALA A 264 0.60 -9.85 26.04
CA ALA A 264 1.47 -8.91 25.35
C ALA A 264 1.99 -9.50 24.04
N ASP A 265 2.47 -10.75 24.06
CA ASP A 265 3.22 -11.27 22.90
C ASP A 265 2.40 -12.11 21.92
N MET A 266 1.18 -12.58 22.25
CA MET A 266 0.44 -13.53 21.40
C MET A 266 0.11 -12.98 20.00
N TYR A 267 0.05 -11.65 19.87
CA TYR A 267 -0.12 -10.95 18.60
C TYR A 267 1.15 -10.23 18.14
N HIS A 268 2.33 -10.54 18.68
CA HIS A 268 3.60 -9.94 18.25
C HIS A 268 4.55 -11.01 17.74
N ARG A 269 5.20 -10.75 16.60
CA ARG A 269 6.27 -11.62 16.10
C ARG A 269 7.50 -11.48 16.98
N LEU A 270 8.03 -12.62 17.42
CA LEU A 270 9.30 -12.67 18.14
C LEU A 270 10.47 -12.59 17.15
N THR A 271 11.60 -12.14 17.67
CA THR A 271 12.87 -11.96 16.95
C THR A 271 13.72 -13.23 16.94
N GLY A 272 13.38 -14.22 17.78
CA GLY A 272 14.14 -15.44 18.00
C GLY A 272 15.31 -15.29 18.97
N ARG A 273 15.56 -14.07 19.47
CA ARG A 273 16.64 -13.74 20.42
C ARG A 273 16.14 -13.52 21.85
N GLU A 274 14.86 -13.74 22.09
CA GLU A 274 14.26 -13.51 23.39
C GLU A 274 14.88 -14.41 24.45
N ALA A 275 15.28 -13.81 25.57
CA ALA A 275 15.83 -14.56 26.68
C ALA A 275 14.85 -15.66 27.10
N ARG A 276 15.37 -16.90 27.20
CA ARG A 276 14.64 -18.10 27.61
C ARG A 276 13.70 -18.70 26.54
N LEU A 277 13.74 -18.21 25.30
CA LEU A 277 13.10 -18.89 24.15
C LEU A 277 13.99 -20.06 23.71
N MET A 278 13.44 -21.27 23.70
CA MET A 278 14.16 -22.49 23.29
C MET A 278 13.98 -22.80 21.81
N ALA A 279 12.76 -22.61 21.30
CA ALA A 279 12.42 -22.87 19.91
C ALA A 279 11.30 -21.96 19.44
N TYR A 280 11.38 -21.53 18.19
CA TYR A 280 10.39 -20.66 17.58
C TYR A 280 10.24 -21.00 16.09
N TRP A 281 9.04 -21.39 15.70
CA TRP A 281 8.67 -21.64 14.32
C TRP A 281 7.72 -20.54 13.86
N MET A 282 8.26 -19.58 13.12
CA MET A 282 7.53 -18.45 12.57
C MET A 282 6.67 -18.90 11.38
N LEU A 283 5.41 -19.23 11.66
CA LEU A 283 4.43 -19.69 10.65
C LEU A 283 3.29 -18.66 10.53
N PRO A 284 3.04 -18.02 9.37
CA PRO A 284 1.93 -17.07 9.17
C PRO A 284 0.60 -17.74 8.78
N ALA A 285 -0.53 -17.28 9.32
CA ALA A 285 -1.87 -17.78 8.97
C ALA A 285 -2.70 -16.73 8.21
N ARG A 286 -3.21 -17.09 7.02
CA ARG A 286 -3.94 -16.21 6.09
C ARG A 286 -5.25 -15.60 6.62
N ASN A 287 -5.85 -16.19 7.66
CA ASN A 287 -7.16 -15.78 8.21
C ASN A 287 -7.10 -15.39 9.69
N LEU A 288 -5.90 -15.20 10.25
CA LEU A 288 -5.77 -14.49 11.53
C LEU A 288 -5.92 -13.00 11.24
N ASP A 289 -6.81 -12.31 11.96
CA ASP A 289 -7.00 -10.87 11.81
C ASP A 289 -5.67 -10.13 12.11
N LEU A 290 -4.91 -9.86 11.05
CA LEU A 290 -3.59 -9.25 11.09
C LEU A 290 -3.63 -7.82 11.65
N SER A 291 -4.81 -7.21 11.75
CA SER A 291 -5.00 -5.89 12.38
C SER A 291 -4.74 -5.91 13.89
N LYS A 292 -4.79 -7.08 14.52
CA LYS A 292 -4.49 -7.28 15.94
C LYS A 292 -3.00 -7.51 16.21
N PHE A 293 -2.18 -7.75 15.16
CA PHE A 293 -0.74 -7.92 15.30
C PHE A 293 0.00 -6.58 15.32
N GLY A 294 0.52 -6.18 16.48
CA GLY A 294 1.34 -4.96 16.56
C GLY A 294 2.62 -5.11 15.74
N LYS A 295 2.95 -4.05 14.99
CA LYS A 295 4.18 -3.90 14.21
C LYS A 295 5.39 -4.07 15.15
N ALA A 296 6.35 -4.91 14.74
CA ALA A 296 7.54 -5.23 15.53
C ALA A 296 8.29 -3.97 15.99
N VAL A 297 8.63 -3.93 17.29
CA VAL A 297 9.48 -2.92 17.93
C VAL A 297 10.79 -3.59 18.33
N PHE A 298 11.92 -3.06 17.87
CA PHE A 298 13.24 -3.35 18.46
C PHE A 298 13.65 -2.16 19.35
N GLY A 299 13.98 -2.42 20.62
CA GLY A 299 14.64 -1.42 21.49
C GLY A 299 16.10 -1.23 21.05
N SER A 300 16.72 -0.05 21.11
CA SER A 300 16.54 1.14 21.95
C SER A 300 16.10 2.38 21.18
N GLY A 301 15.23 3.20 21.78
CA GLY A 301 14.57 4.34 21.15
C GLY A 301 15.50 5.43 20.57
N LYS A 302 15.44 5.60 19.25
CA LYS A 302 15.16 6.85 18.53
C LYS A 302 14.93 6.52 17.06
N TRP A 303 13.95 7.21 16.47
CA TRP A 303 13.52 7.05 15.09
C TRP A 303 14.49 7.71 14.12
N PHE A 304 14.86 7.02 13.04
CA PHE A 304 15.44 7.64 11.84
C PHE A 304 14.55 7.31 10.64
N ASP A 305 14.16 8.36 9.94
CA ASP A 305 13.43 8.34 8.67
C ASP A 305 14.36 7.78 7.57
N SER A 306 13.81 7.05 6.60
CA SER A 306 14.58 6.28 5.63
C SER A 306 15.18 7.16 4.52
N LYS A 307 16.17 7.98 4.87
CA LYS A 307 17.14 8.57 3.93
C LYS A 307 18.54 8.56 4.56
N GLU A 308 19.49 8.06 3.77
CA GLU A 308 20.94 8.10 3.96
C GLU A 308 21.54 7.23 5.08
N ILE A 309 22.08 6.08 4.69
CA ILE A 309 23.30 5.52 5.30
C ILE A 309 24.34 5.48 4.17
N THR A 310 25.41 6.26 4.31
CA THR A 310 26.55 6.23 3.40
C THR A 310 27.64 5.33 3.98
N VAL A 311 28.56 4.87 3.13
CA VAL A 311 29.70 3.99 3.48
C VAL A 311 30.67 4.64 4.50
N ALA A 312 30.47 5.90 4.88
CA ALA A 312 31.32 6.63 5.83
C ALA A 312 31.08 6.28 7.31
N ASP A 313 29.91 5.73 7.69
CA ASP A 313 29.58 5.46 9.11
C ASP A 313 30.20 4.17 9.67
N ILE A 314 30.81 3.33 8.83
CA ILE A 314 31.47 2.07 9.22
C ILE A 314 32.92 2.30 9.70
N SER A 315 33.45 3.53 9.58
CA SER A 315 34.89 3.79 9.77
C SER A 315 35.35 4.21 11.18
N LYS A 316 34.50 4.16 12.23
CA LYS A 316 34.87 4.76 13.55
C LYS A 316 35.18 3.85 14.73
N ASN A 317 35.17 2.52 14.59
CA ASN A 317 35.68 1.64 15.65
C ASN A 317 36.68 0.63 15.10
N GLY A 318 37.91 1.11 14.89
CA GLY A 318 39.05 0.27 14.54
C GLY A 318 39.53 -0.58 15.72
N ASN A 319 39.91 -1.82 15.43
CA ASN A 319 41.17 -2.40 15.93
C ASN A 319 41.58 -3.61 15.07
N SER A 320 42.72 -3.44 14.40
CA SER A 320 43.52 -4.41 13.66
C SER A 320 44.34 -5.32 14.58
N PHE A 321 44.76 -6.52 14.14
CA PHE A 321 46.18 -6.93 14.01
C PHE A 321 46.36 -8.34 13.41
N LYS A 322 47.61 -8.62 13.00
CA LYS A 322 48.11 -9.45 11.88
C LYS A 322 48.37 -10.94 12.18
N CYS A 323 48.46 -11.69 11.07
CA CYS A 323 49.06 -13.03 10.88
C CYS A 323 50.60 -13.05 11.09
N PRO A 324 51.20 -14.23 11.37
CA PRO A 324 52.45 -14.60 10.70
C PRO A 324 52.58 -16.06 10.23
N LYS A 325 53.33 -16.23 9.12
CA LYS A 325 53.91 -17.48 8.57
C LYS A 325 55.16 -17.93 9.35
N SER A 326 55.45 -19.23 9.41
CA SER A 326 56.71 -19.89 8.95
C SER A 326 57.01 -21.22 9.69
N PHE A 327 57.27 -22.31 8.95
CA PHE A 327 58.57 -23.03 8.91
C PHE A 327 58.56 -24.16 7.85
N LEU A 328 59.70 -24.29 7.15
CA LEU A 328 60.07 -25.28 6.13
C LEU A 328 61.20 -26.17 6.72
N CYS A 329 61.23 -27.50 6.46
CA CYS A 329 62.39 -28.18 5.85
C CYS A 329 62.21 -29.70 5.57
N ARG A 330 62.35 -30.04 4.28
CA ARG A 330 63.14 -31.10 3.59
C ARG A 330 62.85 -32.63 3.63
N MET A 331 63.24 -33.19 2.47
CA MET A 331 63.15 -34.53 1.87
C MET A 331 63.93 -35.65 2.59
N ASP A 332 63.53 -36.92 2.38
CA ASP A 332 64.32 -37.98 1.68
C ASP A 332 63.53 -39.33 1.59
N GLN A 333 63.76 -40.14 0.55
CA GLN A 333 63.26 -41.53 0.33
C GLN A 333 64.45 -42.55 0.37
N PRO A 334 64.28 -43.87 0.09
CA PRO A 334 63.72 -45.03 0.83
C PRO A 334 64.86 -46.09 1.14
N PRO A 335 64.67 -47.38 1.58
CA PRO A 335 63.91 -48.48 0.94
C PRO A 335 63.21 -49.51 1.89
N LEU A 336 62.43 -50.44 1.30
CA LEU A 336 61.88 -51.68 1.90
C LEU A 336 62.99 -52.67 2.32
N PRO A 337 62.76 -53.61 3.27
CA PRO A 337 62.48 -55.00 2.86
C PRO A 337 61.56 -55.84 3.78
N GLN A 338 61.28 -57.05 3.26
CA GLN A 338 60.43 -58.16 3.71
C GLN A 338 60.66 -58.70 5.14
N GLY A 339 59.53 -59.09 5.76
CA GLY A 339 59.27 -60.40 6.40
C GLY A 339 59.97 -60.76 7.71
N TYR A 340 59.20 -60.97 8.80
CA TYR A 340 59.54 -61.91 9.88
C TYR A 340 58.28 -62.51 10.53
N ILE A 341 58.30 -63.84 10.69
CA ILE A 341 57.49 -64.62 11.63
C ILE A 341 58.18 -64.53 12.99
N VAL A 342 57.43 -64.21 14.05
CA VAL A 342 57.90 -64.32 15.44
C VAL A 342 56.97 -65.29 16.19
N LYS A 343 57.51 -66.45 16.56
CA LYS A 343 56.93 -67.39 17.53
C LYS A 343 57.34 -66.96 18.93
N GLN A 344 56.39 -66.90 19.87
CA GLN A 344 56.67 -66.91 21.30
C GLN A 344 55.78 -67.94 22.00
N GLU A 345 56.38 -68.73 22.89
CA GLU A 345 55.79 -69.87 23.58
C GLU A 345 54.77 -69.46 24.65
N GLY A 346 53.63 -70.16 24.69
CA GLY A 346 52.71 -70.14 25.84
C GLY A 346 51.24 -69.85 25.54
N SER A 347 50.90 -69.38 24.35
CA SER A 347 49.52 -69.39 23.84
C SER A 347 49.55 -69.33 22.31
N ARG A 348 49.01 -70.34 21.63
CA ARG A 348 49.05 -70.39 20.16
C ARG A 348 47.86 -69.60 19.62
N VAL A 349 48.12 -68.35 19.23
CA VAL A 349 47.19 -67.48 18.49
C VAL A 349 47.75 -67.33 17.09
N ASP A 350 47.13 -67.96 16.10
CA ASP A 350 47.54 -67.85 14.71
C ASP A 350 46.76 -66.69 14.04
N LEU A 351 47.48 -65.75 13.43
CA LEU A 351 46.93 -64.57 12.76
C LEU A 351 46.97 -64.73 11.24
N TYR A 352 45.85 -64.46 10.58
CA TYR A 352 45.73 -64.44 9.13
C TYR A 352 45.08 -63.12 8.70
N GLN A 353 45.62 -62.46 7.68
CA GLN A 353 45.05 -61.24 7.14
C GLN A 353 44.74 -61.46 5.66
N GLU A 354 43.47 -61.33 5.29
CA GLU A 354 42.99 -61.33 3.91
C GLU A 354 42.20 -60.04 3.67
N GLU A 355 42.67 -59.21 2.74
CA GLU A 355 42.10 -57.91 2.39
C GLU A 355 41.80 -57.03 3.62
N ASP A 356 40.52 -56.73 3.86
CA ASP A 356 40.04 -55.81 4.90
C ASP A 356 39.71 -56.51 6.24
N VAL A 357 40.01 -57.81 6.37
CA VAL A 357 39.59 -58.64 7.51
C VAL A 357 40.80 -59.28 8.20
N LEU A 358 40.89 -59.12 9.53
CA LEU A 358 41.88 -59.79 10.36
C LEU A 358 41.26 -61.01 11.04
N THR A 359 41.83 -62.20 10.82
CA THR A 359 41.38 -63.46 11.40
C THR A 359 42.31 -63.91 12.52
N ILE A 360 41.74 -64.23 13.69
CA ILE A 360 42.44 -64.73 14.87
C ILE A 360 41.96 -66.16 15.16
N ALA A 361 42.85 -67.15 15.08
CA ALA A 361 42.54 -68.52 15.48
C ALA A 361 42.93 -68.74 16.95
N VAL A 362 41.98 -69.21 17.76
CA VAL A 362 42.12 -69.49 19.20
C VAL A 362 41.92 -70.99 19.43
N SER A 363 42.97 -71.71 19.86
CA SER A 363 42.90 -73.14 20.19
C SER A 363 42.55 -73.39 21.66
N ARG A 364 41.91 -74.52 21.99
CA ARG A 364 41.53 -74.92 23.36
C ARG A 364 42.70 -75.13 24.33
N GLU A 365 43.95 -75.21 23.86
CA GLU A 365 45.13 -75.33 24.73
C GLU A 365 45.55 -73.98 25.37
N ASN A 366 45.00 -72.85 24.91
CA ASN A 366 45.10 -71.57 25.62
C ASN A 366 44.08 -71.60 26.78
N GLN A 367 44.54 -71.50 28.04
CA GLN A 367 43.73 -71.58 29.27
C GLN A 367 42.63 -70.50 29.44
N ILE A 368 42.19 -69.84 28.37
CA ILE A 368 41.21 -68.73 28.34
C ILE A 368 39.78 -69.23 28.08
N ALA A 369 39.59 -70.46 27.58
CA ALA A 369 38.27 -71.02 27.26
C ALA A 369 38.03 -72.38 27.94
N GLN A 370 37.63 -72.36 29.22
CA GLN A 370 36.72 -73.41 29.70
C GLN A 370 35.32 -72.94 29.35
N GLU A 371 34.61 -73.66 28.46
CA GLU A 371 33.22 -73.38 28.09
C GLU A 371 32.37 -73.19 29.35
N LYS A 372 32.09 -71.93 29.70
CA LYS A 372 31.03 -71.56 30.63
C LYS A 372 29.90 -70.97 29.80
N GLU A 373 28.78 -71.69 29.80
CA GLU A 373 27.54 -71.29 29.14
C GLU A 373 27.10 -69.91 29.66
N GLY A 374 26.93 -68.93 28.75
CA GLY A 374 26.45 -67.57 29.07
C GLY A 374 27.51 -66.51 29.42
N CYS A 375 28.81 -66.77 29.26
CA CYS A 375 29.86 -65.76 29.45
C CYS A 375 30.12 -64.94 28.15
N LYS A 376 30.13 -63.60 28.25
CA LYS A 376 30.64 -62.71 27.19
C LYS A 376 32.15 -62.57 27.34
N TYR A 377 32.87 -62.57 26.23
CA TYR A 377 34.33 -62.37 26.21
C TYR A 377 34.64 -60.97 25.70
N ARG A 378 35.69 -60.34 26.22
CA ARG A 378 36.21 -59.07 25.72
C ARG A 378 37.56 -59.28 25.05
N LEU A 379 37.69 -58.79 23.82
CA LEU A 379 38.95 -58.68 23.09
C LEU A 379 39.46 -57.24 23.17
N GLU A 380 40.72 -57.05 23.55
CA GLU A 380 41.39 -55.75 23.66
C GLU A 380 42.68 -55.74 22.83
N LEU A 381 42.98 -54.61 22.16
CA LEU A 381 44.20 -54.33 21.42
C LEU A 381 44.98 -53.14 22.02
N PRO A 382 45.50 -53.26 23.26
CA PRO A 382 45.94 -52.12 24.07
C PRO A 382 47.22 -51.42 23.59
N GLU A 383 48.02 -52.04 22.73
CA GLU A 383 49.35 -51.53 22.34
C GLU A 383 49.39 -50.89 20.93
N ILE A 384 48.23 -50.70 20.28
CA ILE A 384 48.17 -50.12 18.93
C ILE A 384 47.89 -48.61 19.02
N THR A 385 48.91 -47.80 18.75
CA THR A 385 48.88 -46.33 18.86
C THR A 385 47.91 -45.60 17.92
N ASN A 386 47.34 -46.31 16.93
CA ASN A 386 46.55 -45.72 15.84
C ASN A 386 45.04 -46.05 15.98
N LEU A 387 44.68 -46.80 17.03
CA LEU A 387 43.32 -47.16 17.38
C LEU A 387 42.77 -46.17 18.40
N ASP A 388 41.52 -45.76 18.21
CA ASP A 388 40.83 -44.95 19.22
C ASP A 388 40.72 -45.78 20.52
N PRO A 389 41.12 -45.24 21.69
CA PRO A 389 41.08 -45.98 22.95
C PRO A 389 39.70 -46.56 23.27
N PHE A 390 38.62 -45.89 22.87
CA PHE A 390 37.25 -46.37 23.08
C PHE A 390 36.90 -47.58 22.18
N PHE A 391 37.38 -47.59 20.94
CA PHE A 391 37.16 -48.66 19.95
C PHE A 391 38.30 -49.68 19.87
N SER A 392 39.21 -49.67 20.85
CA SER A 392 40.32 -50.63 21.00
C SER A 392 39.90 -51.94 21.66
N GLN A 393 38.64 -52.03 22.10
CA GLN A 393 38.07 -53.19 22.77
C GLN A 393 36.66 -53.49 22.23
N ILE A 394 36.28 -54.77 22.18
CA ILE A 394 34.94 -55.22 21.78
C ILE A 394 34.55 -56.48 22.55
N THR A 395 33.25 -56.66 22.81
CA THR A 395 32.70 -57.83 23.50
C THR A 395 31.98 -58.75 22.53
N PHE A 396 32.19 -60.06 22.62
CA PHE A 396 31.57 -61.08 21.76
C PHE A 396 31.15 -62.31 22.56
N ASP A 397 30.29 -63.17 21.98
CA ASP A 397 29.84 -64.44 22.55
C ASP A 397 30.36 -65.60 21.68
N LEU A 398 30.70 -66.74 22.29
CA LEU A 398 31.16 -67.95 21.58
C LEU A 398 30.00 -68.84 21.12
N ASN A 399 28.75 -68.57 21.54
CA ASN A 399 27.58 -69.40 21.27
C ASN A 399 26.75 -68.99 20.03
N GLU A 400 27.03 -67.83 19.43
CA GLU A 400 26.34 -67.39 18.21
C GLU A 400 27.16 -67.75 16.96
N GLU A 401 26.94 -68.95 16.40
CA GLU A 401 27.42 -69.26 15.05
C GLU A 401 26.63 -68.43 14.03
N SER A 402 27.32 -67.54 13.34
CA SER A 402 26.77 -66.73 12.25
C SER A 402 26.70 -67.54 10.95
N GLU A 403 25.48 -67.85 10.47
CA GLU A 403 25.22 -68.62 9.23
C GLU A 403 25.37 -67.82 7.92
N PHE A 404 26.00 -66.65 7.91
CA PHE A 404 26.15 -65.84 6.68
C PHE A 404 27.55 -65.96 6.05
N ASP A 405 27.63 -66.66 4.91
CA ASP A 405 28.68 -66.43 3.89
C ASP A 405 28.27 -65.21 3.04
N PRO A 406 29.09 -64.15 2.90
CA PRO A 406 28.72 -62.96 2.13
C PRO A 406 28.94 -63.18 0.63
N GLU A 407 27.90 -62.95 -0.18
CA GLU A 407 28.03 -62.79 -1.64
C GLU A 407 28.91 -61.57 -1.98
N PRO A 408 29.71 -61.62 -3.07
CA PRO A 408 30.55 -60.50 -3.49
C PRO A 408 29.67 -59.28 -3.87
N PRO A 409 30.12 -58.04 -3.57
CA PRO A 409 29.28 -56.86 -3.74
C PRO A 409 28.89 -56.66 -5.21
N PRO A 410 27.61 -56.35 -5.52
CA PRO A 410 27.17 -56.15 -6.89
C PRO A 410 27.88 -54.94 -7.52
N ARG A 411 28.32 -55.09 -8.77
CA ARG A 411 28.85 -53.97 -9.57
C ARG A 411 27.78 -52.88 -9.67
N VAL A 412 28.10 -51.69 -9.14
CA VAL A 412 27.24 -50.50 -9.24
C VAL A 412 27.18 -50.06 -10.70
N GLU A 413 26.05 -50.27 -11.37
CA GLU A 413 25.78 -49.59 -12.64
C GLU A 413 25.79 -48.07 -12.38
N PRO A 414 26.36 -47.24 -13.29
CA PRO A 414 26.38 -45.80 -13.09
C PRO A 414 24.95 -45.30 -12.93
N LYS A 415 24.63 -44.79 -11.74
CA LYS A 415 23.31 -44.27 -11.38
C LYS A 415 22.84 -43.34 -12.50
N LYS A 416 21.72 -43.70 -13.13
CA LYS A 416 21.02 -42.88 -14.13
C LYS A 416 20.88 -41.48 -13.55
N GLY A 417 21.56 -40.50 -14.17
CA GLY A 417 21.79 -39.17 -13.60
C GLY A 417 20.54 -38.58 -12.98
N ILE A 418 20.60 -38.30 -11.67
CA ILE A 418 19.56 -37.58 -10.95
C ILE A 418 19.40 -36.24 -11.67
N SER A 419 18.19 -35.95 -12.17
CA SER A 419 17.89 -34.62 -12.66
C SER A 419 18.08 -33.66 -11.49
N PRO A 420 18.99 -32.67 -11.56
CA PRO A 420 19.27 -31.80 -10.43
C PRO A 420 17.98 -31.10 -10.01
N ASP A 421 17.72 -31.05 -8.71
CA ASP A 421 16.58 -30.34 -8.16
C ASP A 421 16.71 -28.86 -8.53
N ILE A 422 15.70 -28.31 -9.21
CA ILE A 422 15.71 -26.90 -9.61
C ILE A 422 15.29 -26.09 -8.39
N ASP A 423 16.26 -25.53 -7.69
CA ASP A 423 16.01 -24.56 -6.63
C ASP A 423 15.67 -23.19 -7.23
N TYR A 424 14.38 -22.84 -7.20
CA TYR A 424 13.86 -21.56 -7.69
C TYR A 424 14.22 -20.36 -6.80
N LEU A 425 14.82 -20.58 -5.62
CA LEU A 425 15.34 -19.52 -4.75
C LEU A 425 16.79 -19.14 -5.11
N THR A 426 17.48 -19.97 -5.89
CA THR A 426 18.82 -19.66 -6.39
C THR A 426 18.75 -18.44 -7.30
N LYS A 427 19.25 -17.31 -6.82
CA LYS A 427 19.16 -16.02 -7.51
C LYS A 427 20.44 -15.19 -7.55
N ASP A 428 21.44 -15.54 -6.74
CA ASP A 428 22.73 -14.85 -6.69
C ASP A 428 23.85 -15.64 -7.38
N TYR A 429 24.94 -14.93 -7.71
CA TYR A 429 26.10 -15.49 -8.37
C TYR A 429 26.67 -16.74 -7.67
N GLU A 430 26.84 -16.72 -6.34
CA GLU A 430 27.44 -17.84 -5.61
C GLU A 430 26.57 -19.08 -5.66
N SER A 431 25.26 -18.90 -5.55
CA SER A 431 24.28 -19.97 -5.57
C SER A 431 24.15 -20.55 -6.98
N PHE A 432 24.12 -19.72 -8.03
CA PHE A 432 24.17 -20.19 -9.41
C PHE A 432 25.47 -20.94 -9.72
N ARG A 433 26.62 -20.41 -9.28
CA ARG A 433 27.93 -21.05 -9.43
C ARG A 433 27.94 -22.42 -8.75
N LYS A 434 27.47 -22.53 -7.51
CA LYS A 434 27.34 -23.80 -6.78
C LYS A 434 26.40 -24.78 -7.47
N LEU A 435 25.24 -24.31 -7.93
CA LEU A 435 24.27 -25.13 -8.64
C LEU A 435 24.85 -25.67 -9.95
N MET A 436 25.57 -24.83 -10.71
CA MET A 436 26.24 -25.25 -11.94
C MET A 436 27.36 -26.25 -11.66
N PHE A 437 28.20 -26.05 -10.64
CA PHE A 437 29.23 -27.04 -10.25
C PHE A 437 28.64 -28.35 -9.74
N TYR A 438 27.56 -28.30 -8.96
CA TYR A 438 26.84 -29.48 -8.51
C TYR A 438 26.29 -30.26 -9.71
N ARG A 439 25.67 -29.56 -10.67
CA ARG A 439 25.17 -30.14 -11.91
C ARG A 439 26.28 -30.71 -12.78
N MET A 440 27.43 -30.04 -12.88
CA MET A 440 28.59 -30.56 -13.61
C MET A 440 29.16 -31.82 -12.96
N SER A 441 29.20 -31.87 -11.62
CA SER A 441 29.64 -33.06 -10.89
C SER A 441 28.71 -34.26 -11.12
N ALA A 442 27.41 -34.01 -11.32
CA ALA A 442 26.43 -35.04 -11.65
C ALA A 442 26.47 -35.49 -13.13
N LEU A 443 26.67 -34.55 -14.07
CA LEU A 443 26.66 -34.84 -15.52
C LEU A 443 28.00 -35.31 -16.07
N ALA A 444 29.11 -34.86 -15.48
CA ALA A 444 30.46 -35.16 -15.88
C ALA A 444 31.31 -35.50 -14.64
N PRO A 445 31.07 -36.66 -13.98
CA PRO A 445 31.76 -37.05 -12.74
C PRO A 445 33.29 -37.17 -12.90
N ASN A 446 33.77 -37.38 -14.13
CA ASN A 446 35.20 -37.42 -14.44
C ASN A 446 35.87 -36.04 -14.44
N TRP A 447 35.11 -34.94 -14.37
CA TRP A 447 35.64 -33.58 -14.31
C TRP A 447 35.84 -33.13 -12.87
N THR A 448 37.06 -33.36 -12.37
CA THR A 448 37.46 -33.09 -10.98
C THR A 448 38.20 -31.76 -10.80
N GLU A 449 38.46 -31.01 -11.87
CA GLU A 449 39.22 -29.77 -11.82
C GLU A 449 38.45 -28.67 -11.06
N ARG A 450 39.14 -27.99 -10.15
CA ARG A 450 38.58 -26.94 -9.28
C ARG A 450 39.47 -25.70 -9.19
N ASN A 451 40.57 -25.67 -9.94
CA ASN A 451 41.47 -24.53 -10.01
C ASN A 451 40.76 -23.34 -10.68
N PRO A 452 40.75 -22.15 -10.06
CA PRO A 452 40.23 -20.93 -10.69
C PRO A 452 40.87 -20.60 -12.04
N ALA A 453 42.09 -21.09 -12.31
CA ALA A 453 42.77 -20.89 -13.60
C ALA A 453 42.30 -21.86 -14.70
N ASP A 454 41.46 -22.85 -14.38
CA ASP A 454 40.88 -23.77 -15.37
C ASP A 454 39.84 -23.07 -16.24
N MET A 455 39.87 -23.37 -17.54
CA MET A 455 38.98 -22.76 -18.51
C MET A 455 37.51 -23.18 -18.30
N GLY A 456 37.25 -24.41 -17.86
CA GLY A 456 35.90 -24.89 -17.55
C GLY A 456 35.31 -24.22 -16.31
N VAL A 457 36.14 -24.01 -15.28
CA VAL A 457 35.79 -23.22 -14.09
C VAL A 457 35.46 -21.78 -14.49
N ALA A 458 36.31 -21.13 -15.29
CA ALA A 458 36.08 -19.75 -15.74
C ALA A 458 34.79 -19.59 -16.57
N ILE A 459 34.50 -20.51 -17.50
CA ILE A 459 33.23 -20.47 -18.27
C ILE A 459 32.02 -20.62 -17.36
N THR A 460 32.10 -21.52 -16.38
CA THR A 460 31.01 -21.73 -15.40
C THR A 460 30.76 -20.48 -14.57
N GLU A 461 31.81 -19.78 -14.18
CA GLU A 461 31.71 -18.51 -13.46
C GLU A 461 31.11 -17.40 -14.33
N VAL A 462 31.49 -17.29 -15.60
CA VAL A 462 30.88 -16.32 -16.53
C VAL A 462 29.39 -16.61 -16.73
N LEU A 463 29.01 -17.89 -16.85
CA LEU A 463 27.60 -18.28 -16.97
C LEU A 463 26.81 -17.97 -15.69
N ALA A 464 27.39 -18.24 -14.51
CA ALA A 464 26.78 -17.88 -13.23
C ALA A 464 26.58 -16.36 -13.09
N TYR A 465 27.55 -15.57 -13.56
CA TYR A 465 27.45 -14.10 -13.59
C TYR A 465 26.34 -13.63 -14.53
N MET A 466 26.22 -14.22 -15.73
CA MET A 466 25.12 -13.92 -16.65
C MET A 466 23.76 -14.33 -16.06
N ALA A 467 23.68 -15.47 -15.36
CA ALA A 467 22.46 -15.94 -14.71
C ALA A 467 22.01 -15.00 -13.58
N ASP A 468 22.95 -14.53 -12.76
CA ASP A 468 22.69 -13.51 -11.73
C ASP A 468 22.13 -12.21 -12.35
N HIS A 469 22.76 -11.71 -13.42
CA HIS A 469 22.24 -10.54 -14.15
C HIS A 469 20.83 -10.76 -14.69
N LEU A 470 20.56 -11.90 -15.34
CA LEU A 470 19.23 -12.23 -15.86
C LEU A 470 18.18 -12.38 -14.75
N SER A 471 18.55 -13.00 -13.63
CA SER A 471 17.72 -13.13 -12.43
C SER A 471 17.34 -11.75 -11.88
N TYR A 472 18.33 -10.85 -11.75
CA TYR A 472 18.09 -9.46 -11.37
C TYR A 472 17.12 -8.75 -12.34
N PHE A 473 17.31 -8.91 -13.66
CA PHE A 473 16.39 -8.32 -14.64
C PHE A 473 14.96 -8.84 -14.52
N GLN A 474 14.78 -10.15 -14.29
CA GLN A 474 13.46 -10.75 -14.06
C GLN A 474 12.78 -10.20 -12.82
N ASP A 475 13.51 -10.04 -11.72
CA ASP A 475 13.00 -9.48 -10.47
C ASP A 475 12.68 -7.99 -10.61
N ALA A 476 13.51 -7.23 -11.32
CA ALA A 476 13.26 -5.83 -11.62
C ALA A 476 11.97 -5.67 -12.45
N VAL A 477 11.78 -6.46 -13.51
CA VAL A 477 10.56 -6.43 -14.33
C VAL A 477 9.34 -6.87 -13.52
N SER A 478 9.46 -7.94 -12.74
CA SER A 478 8.36 -8.46 -11.90
C SER A 478 7.93 -7.46 -10.84
N THR A 479 8.90 -6.73 -10.26
CA THR A 479 8.63 -5.63 -9.32
C THR A 479 7.83 -4.52 -9.99
N GLU A 480 8.16 -4.15 -11.22
CA GLU A 480 7.47 -3.09 -11.97
C GLU A 480 6.13 -3.51 -12.57
N ALA A 481 5.83 -4.80 -12.67
CA ALA A 481 4.66 -5.35 -13.36
C ALA A 481 3.33 -5.21 -12.60
N TYR A 482 3.35 -4.77 -11.34
CA TYR A 482 2.14 -4.62 -10.53
C TYR A 482 2.10 -3.26 -9.83
N LEU A 483 0.91 -2.66 -9.77
CA LEU A 483 0.69 -1.34 -9.14
C LEU A 483 1.22 -1.30 -7.68
N GLY A 484 1.04 -2.38 -6.92
CA GLY A 484 1.45 -2.45 -5.51
C GLY A 484 2.96 -2.52 -5.31
N THR A 485 3.71 -3.09 -6.27
CA THR A 485 5.16 -3.34 -6.14
C THR A 485 6.01 -2.38 -6.96
N ALA A 486 5.46 -1.73 -7.99
CA ALA A 486 6.19 -0.87 -8.91
C ALA A 486 6.96 0.25 -8.20
N ARG A 487 8.27 0.34 -8.40
CA ARG A 487 9.16 1.31 -7.76
C ARG A 487 9.42 2.54 -8.62
N ARG A 488 9.21 2.46 -9.94
CA ARG A 488 9.30 3.62 -10.83
C ARG A 488 7.98 4.38 -10.88
N ARG A 489 8.07 5.70 -10.91
CA ARG A 489 6.90 6.59 -10.98
C ARG A 489 6.15 6.38 -12.29
N VAL A 490 6.90 6.27 -13.40
CA VAL A 490 6.34 6.06 -14.74
C VAL A 490 5.60 4.72 -14.85
N SER A 491 6.14 3.64 -14.28
CA SER A 491 5.43 2.35 -14.24
C SER A 491 4.12 2.48 -13.47
N LEU A 492 4.14 3.12 -12.30
CA LEU A 492 2.94 3.32 -11.49
C LEU A 492 1.89 4.15 -12.23
N ALA A 493 2.28 5.25 -12.88
CA ALA A 493 1.40 6.10 -13.67
C ALA A 493 0.75 5.32 -14.82
N ARG A 494 1.50 4.46 -15.51
CA ARG A 494 0.97 3.60 -16.59
C ARG A 494 -0.02 2.55 -16.06
N HIS A 495 0.29 1.89 -14.94
CA HIS A 495 -0.65 0.93 -14.33
C HIS A 495 -1.93 1.62 -13.86
N ALA A 496 -1.80 2.78 -13.22
CA ALA A 496 -2.94 3.57 -12.77
C ALA A 496 -3.81 4.00 -13.96
N ARG A 497 -3.19 4.33 -15.11
CA ARG A 497 -3.92 4.70 -16.32
C ARG A 497 -4.76 3.55 -16.89
N LEU A 498 -4.34 2.29 -16.75
CA LEU A 498 -5.12 1.12 -17.20
C LEU A 498 -6.46 0.96 -16.47
N ILE A 499 -6.58 1.55 -15.28
CA ILE A 499 -7.82 1.59 -14.48
C ILE A 499 -8.45 2.99 -14.47
N ASP A 500 -8.20 3.77 -15.53
CA ASP A 500 -8.68 5.14 -15.75
C ASP A 500 -8.27 6.17 -14.67
N TYR A 501 -7.35 5.81 -13.78
CA TYR A 501 -6.79 6.75 -12.81
C TYR A 501 -5.65 7.56 -13.43
N ARG A 502 -5.87 8.87 -13.60
CA ARG A 502 -4.83 9.80 -14.03
C ARG A 502 -4.05 10.31 -12.83
N MET A 503 -2.83 9.82 -12.70
CA MET A 503 -1.81 10.37 -11.80
C MET A 503 -1.41 11.76 -12.31
N HIS A 504 -1.51 12.79 -11.47
CA HIS A 504 -1.17 14.16 -11.87
C HIS A 504 0.30 14.50 -11.58
N GLU A 505 0.91 15.28 -12.48
CA GLU A 505 2.27 15.80 -12.33
C GLU A 505 2.32 17.16 -11.61
N GLY A 506 1.24 17.49 -10.90
CA GLY A 506 1.10 18.75 -10.17
C GLY A 506 0.58 19.87 -11.05
N CYS A 507 0.61 21.08 -10.51
CA CYS A 507 0.17 22.29 -11.19
C CYS A 507 1.00 23.48 -10.73
N ASN A 508 1.25 24.44 -11.61
CA ASN A 508 1.86 25.70 -11.24
C ASN A 508 0.85 26.68 -10.63
N ALA A 509 1.37 27.66 -9.89
CA ALA A 509 0.54 28.71 -9.30
C ALA A 509 0.24 29.81 -10.33
N ARG A 510 -0.94 30.42 -10.23
CA ARG A 510 -1.31 31.64 -10.94
C ARG A 510 -1.43 32.82 -9.99
N VAL A 511 -1.25 34.02 -10.51
CA VAL A 511 -1.33 35.26 -9.75
C VAL A 511 -1.73 36.44 -10.63
N TRP A 512 -2.56 37.32 -10.08
CA TRP A 512 -2.82 38.64 -10.67
C TRP A 512 -1.71 39.61 -10.27
N VAL A 513 -1.06 40.20 -11.27
CA VAL A 513 0.03 41.16 -11.10
C VAL A 513 -0.46 42.53 -11.54
N GLN A 514 -0.26 43.52 -10.69
CA GLN A 514 -0.56 44.91 -10.96
C GLN A 514 0.73 45.65 -11.31
N VAL A 515 0.66 46.46 -12.36
CA VAL A 515 1.79 47.23 -12.89
C VAL A 515 1.44 48.71 -12.87
N GLU A 516 2.25 49.53 -12.18
CA GLU A 516 2.14 50.99 -12.24
C GLU A 516 3.10 51.53 -13.30
N VAL A 517 2.61 52.43 -14.16
CA VAL A 517 3.38 53.04 -15.26
C VAL A 517 3.35 54.57 -15.19
N GLU A 518 4.43 55.23 -15.62
CA GLU A 518 4.53 56.70 -15.70
C GLU A 518 3.89 57.27 -16.98
N SER A 519 3.89 56.48 -18.06
CA SER A 519 3.27 56.75 -19.35
C SER A 519 2.69 55.46 -19.94
N ASP A 520 1.74 55.60 -20.87
CA ASP A 520 1.15 54.44 -21.55
C ASP A 520 2.22 53.63 -22.27
N THR A 521 2.17 52.31 -22.11
CA THR A 521 3.13 51.35 -22.69
C THR A 521 2.47 49.97 -22.81
N GLU A 522 3.19 48.98 -23.32
CA GLU A 522 2.71 47.61 -23.45
C GLU A 522 3.65 46.62 -22.77
N LEU A 523 3.06 45.58 -22.19
CA LEU A 523 3.80 44.47 -21.59
C LEU A 523 3.53 43.21 -22.41
N GLU A 524 4.59 42.64 -22.95
CA GLU A 524 4.52 41.46 -23.81
C GLU A 524 4.18 40.18 -23.04
N LYS A 525 3.66 39.18 -23.76
CA LYS A 525 3.49 37.82 -23.24
C LYS A 525 4.85 37.17 -22.99
N GLY A 526 4.98 36.45 -21.87
CA GLY A 526 6.21 35.77 -21.49
C GLY A 526 7.23 36.70 -20.83
N THR A 527 6.84 37.93 -20.49
CA THR A 527 7.68 38.86 -19.74
C THR A 527 7.92 38.31 -18.34
N VAL A 528 9.18 38.30 -17.92
CA VAL A 528 9.61 37.64 -16.67
C VAL A 528 9.41 38.57 -15.48
N LEU A 529 8.78 38.06 -14.43
CA LEU A 529 8.48 38.73 -13.16
C LEU A 529 9.14 37.97 -12.02
N ILE A 530 9.72 38.69 -11.06
CA ILE A 530 10.58 38.09 -10.03
C ILE A 530 10.20 38.60 -8.64
N THR A 531 10.26 37.70 -7.65
CA THR A 531 10.07 38.04 -6.25
C THR A 531 11.12 39.03 -5.74
N LYS A 532 10.72 39.85 -4.77
CA LYS A 532 11.53 40.93 -4.17
C LYS A 532 12.92 40.45 -3.79
N THR A 533 13.91 41.07 -4.40
CA THR A 533 15.33 40.87 -4.16
C THR A 533 15.91 42.20 -3.64
N PRO A 534 16.41 42.26 -2.40
CA PRO A 534 16.91 43.51 -1.81
C PRO A 534 17.98 44.19 -2.69
N GLY A 535 17.92 45.52 -2.78
CA GLY A 535 18.90 46.34 -3.50
C GLY A 535 18.78 46.33 -5.03
N ARG A 536 17.61 45.98 -5.57
CA ARG A 536 17.36 45.92 -7.02
C ARG A 536 16.26 46.89 -7.45
N ASP A 537 16.42 47.43 -8.65
CA ASP A 537 15.45 48.28 -9.31
C ASP A 537 14.22 47.48 -9.77
N VAL A 538 13.12 48.19 -10.03
CA VAL A 538 11.87 47.56 -10.50
C VAL A 538 12.05 46.95 -11.88
N CYS A 539 12.65 47.67 -12.82
CA CYS A 539 12.98 47.16 -14.15
C CYS A 539 14.43 46.67 -14.21
N VAL A 540 14.63 45.43 -14.64
CA VAL A 540 15.95 44.79 -14.79
C VAL A 540 16.16 44.42 -16.25
N SER A 541 17.29 44.80 -16.84
CA SER A 541 17.47 44.76 -18.30
C SER A 541 18.34 43.60 -18.83
N ASN A 542 18.62 42.54 -18.07
CA ASN A 542 19.60 41.51 -18.49
C ASN A 542 19.09 40.07 -18.27
N ASP A 543 19.15 39.22 -19.30
CA ASP A 543 18.83 37.78 -19.19
C ASP A 543 19.88 36.99 -18.38
N THR A 544 21.14 37.47 -18.37
CA THR A 544 22.22 36.91 -17.54
C THR A 544 21.94 37.03 -16.04
N PHE A 545 21.07 37.96 -15.64
CA PHE A 545 20.63 38.12 -14.25
C PHE A 545 19.97 36.86 -13.69
N ILE A 546 19.20 36.15 -14.52
CA ILE A 546 18.47 34.96 -14.07
C ILE A 546 19.48 33.85 -13.73
N GLU A 547 20.55 33.72 -14.51
CA GLU A 547 21.58 32.69 -14.31
C GLU A 547 22.45 32.97 -13.08
N GLU A 548 22.77 34.24 -12.82
CA GLU A 548 23.51 34.68 -11.62
C GLU A 548 22.73 34.45 -10.31
N MET A 549 21.38 34.46 -10.37
CA MET A 549 20.49 34.34 -9.20
C MET A 549 19.94 32.92 -8.94
N LEU A 550 20.27 31.94 -9.78
CA LEU A 550 19.95 30.53 -9.50
C LEU A 550 20.38 30.05 -8.10
N PRO A 551 21.50 30.52 -7.50
CA PRO A 551 21.88 30.15 -6.14
C PRO A 551 21.09 30.85 -5.03
N THR A 552 20.56 32.06 -5.26
CA THR A 552 19.85 32.88 -4.26
C THR A 552 18.34 32.62 -4.20
N GLY A 553 17.78 31.94 -5.20
CA GLY A 553 16.45 31.32 -5.12
C GLY A 553 15.20 32.23 -5.25
N PRO A 554 15.20 33.36 -5.97
CA PRO A 554 13.96 34.10 -6.21
C PRO A 554 12.99 33.28 -7.08
N LYS A 555 11.68 33.44 -6.86
CA LYS A 555 10.65 32.75 -7.65
C LYS A 555 10.35 33.55 -8.91
N ILE A 556 10.29 32.82 -10.03
CA ILE A 556 10.08 33.37 -11.36
C ILE A 556 8.64 33.13 -11.79
N PHE A 557 8.02 34.15 -12.37
CA PHE A 557 6.72 34.13 -13.00
C PHE A 557 6.83 34.70 -14.41
N GLU A 558 5.94 34.32 -15.32
CA GLU A 558 5.87 34.89 -16.66
C GLU A 558 4.44 35.36 -16.95
N THR A 559 4.31 36.48 -17.66
CA THR A 559 2.99 36.98 -18.10
C THR A 559 2.36 36.01 -19.10
N MET A 560 1.08 35.69 -18.93
CA MET A 560 0.39 34.69 -19.75
C MET A 560 -0.18 35.25 -21.06
N HIS A 561 -0.32 36.57 -21.15
CA HIS A 561 -0.86 37.29 -22.30
C HIS A 561 -0.22 38.69 -22.38
N PRO A 562 -0.22 39.35 -23.55
CA PRO A 562 0.17 40.74 -23.63
C PRO A 562 -0.90 41.64 -22.97
N VAL A 563 -0.52 42.82 -22.53
CA VAL A 563 -1.45 43.83 -21.97
C VAL A 563 -0.96 45.24 -22.30
N SER A 564 -1.87 46.12 -22.72
CA SER A 564 -1.61 47.55 -22.81
C SER A 564 -1.85 48.19 -21.44
N LEU A 565 -0.87 48.95 -20.97
CA LEU A 565 -0.83 49.59 -19.65
C LEU A 565 -1.07 51.08 -19.82
N PHE A 566 -1.98 51.64 -19.01
CA PHE A 566 -2.37 53.05 -19.10
C PHE A 566 -2.06 53.78 -17.81
N LYS A 567 -1.48 54.98 -17.89
CA LYS A 567 -1.16 55.78 -16.71
C LYS A 567 -2.40 56.05 -15.84
N ASP A 568 -3.52 56.35 -16.49
CA ASP A 568 -4.79 56.67 -15.82
C ASP A 568 -5.44 55.45 -15.15
N HIS A 569 -4.98 54.23 -15.47
CA HIS A 569 -5.48 52.98 -14.87
C HIS A 569 -4.68 52.52 -13.66
N ASN A 570 -3.60 53.21 -13.28
CA ASN A 570 -2.80 52.83 -12.11
C ASN A 570 -3.64 52.76 -10.84
N ARG A 571 -4.53 53.74 -10.63
CA ARG A 571 -5.42 53.88 -9.48
C ARG A 571 -6.72 54.57 -9.90
N LEU A 572 -7.84 53.91 -9.66
CA LEU A 572 -9.19 54.35 -10.02
C LEU A 572 -10.00 54.57 -8.73
N SER A 573 -10.44 55.80 -8.50
CA SER A 573 -11.27 56.14 -7.33
C SER A 573 -12.75 55.81 -7.59
N PHE A 574 -13.46 55.37 -6.56
CA PHE A 574 -14.90 55.16 -6.62
C PHE A 574 -15.65 56.49 -6.52
N TYR A 575 -16.75 56.62 -7.26
CA TYR A 575 -17.63 57.78 -7.21
C TYR A 575 -18.64 57.61 -6.07
N THR A 576 -18.69 58.59 -5.15
CA THR A 576 -19.48 58.52 -3.91
C THR A 576 -20.87 59.15 -4.01
N TRP A 577 -21.23 59.74 -5.17
CA TRP A 577 -22.51 60.45 -5.38
C TRP A 577 -22.77 61.53 -4.32
N GLY A 578 -21.79 62.39 -4.07
CA GLY A 578 -21.88 63.43 -3.04
C GLY A 578 -21.93 62.87 -1.61
N GLY A 579 -21.25 61.75 -1.35
CA GLY A 579 -21.20 61.10 -0.04
C GLY A 579 -22.36 60.15 0.28
N ASN A 580 -23.33 59.99 -0.63
CA ASN A 580 -24.47 59.07 -0.44
C ASN A 580 -24.06 57.60 -0.44
N ILE A 581 -22.99 57.26 -1.16
CA ILE A 581 -22.40 55.92 -1.13
C ILE A 581 -21.10 55.98 -0.34
N THR A 582 -21.12 55.35 0.83
CA THR A 582 -19.96 55.23 1.73
C THR A 582 -19.34 53.84 1.71
N ARG A 583 -20.06 52.83 1.21
CA ARG A 583 -19.57 51.46 1.09
C ARG A 583 -20.18 50.69 -0.07
N LEU A 584 -19.39 49.78 -0.65
CA LEU A 584 -19.85 48.69 -1.50
C LEU A 584 -20.13 47.48 -0.60
N ARG A 585 -21.37 46.99 -0.61
CA ARG A 585 -21.79 45.89 0.27
C ARG A 585 -21.26 44.55 -0.22
N LYS A 586 -21.11 43.60 0.70
CA LYS A 586 -20.98 42.18 0.39
C LYS A 586 -22.07 41.75 -0.61
N GLY A 587 -21.68 41.02 -1.66
CA GLY A 587 -22.56 40.59 -2.74
C GLY A 587 -22.74 41.60 -3.86
N ALA A 588 -22.17 42.81 -3.78
CA ALA A 588 -22.27 43.77 -4.87
C ALA A 588 -21.58 43.27 -6.15
N ILE A 589 -22.17 43.61 -7.30
CA ILE A 589 -21.70 43.25 -8.65
C ILE A 589 -21.53 44.47 -9.57
N GLN A 590 -21.69 45.69 -9.04
CA GLN A 590 -21.58 46.94 -9.80
C GLN A 590 -21.13 48.11 -8.93
N ALA A 591 -20.46 49.08 -9.54
CA ALA A 591 -20.04 50.34 -8.92
C ALA A 591 -19.84 51.43 -9.97
N ALA A 592 -19.69 52.68 -9.52
CA ALA A 592 -19.29 53.80 -10.37
C ALA A 592 -17.87 54.26 -9.99
N LEU A 593 -17.04 54.49 -11.00
CA LEU A 593 -15.70 55.08 -10.87
C LEU A 593 -15.77 56.58 -11.20
N SER A 594 -14.95 57.37 -10.52
CA SER A 594 -14.81 58.81 -10.76
C SER A 594 -13.86 59.03 -11.94
N GLY A 595 -14.34 59.67 -13.00
CA GLY A 595 -13.60 59.91 -14.25
C GLY A 595 -14.10 59.09 -15.44
N ASN A 596 -13.63 59.47 -16.63
CA ASN A 596 -13.88 58.75 -17.88
C ASN A 596 -12.67 57.89 -18.24
N PHE A 597 -12.87 56.58 -18.33
CA PHE A 597 -11.81 55.62 -18.69
C PHE A 597 -12.18 54.89 -20.00
N PRO A 598 -11.97 55.51 -21.18
CA PRO A 598 -12.40 54.95 -22.47
C PRO A 598 -11.67 53.67 -22.86
N ASN A 599 -10.47 53.45 -22.31
CA ASN A 599 -9.68 52.25 -22.57
C ASN A 599 -10.04 51.07 -21.64
N LEU A 600 -10.92 51.29 -20.65
CA LEU A 600 -11.43 50.24 -19.78
C LEU A 600 -12.62 49.54 -20.45
N GLN A 601 -12.57 48.22 -20.55
CA GLN A 601 -13.53 47.43 -21.30
C GLN A 601 -13.97 46.15 -20.58
N ALA A 602 -15.04 45.53 -21.08
CA ALA A 602 -15.43 44.20 -20.63
C ALA A 602 -14.31 43.19 -20.89
N GLY A 603 -14.05 42.33 -19.91
CA GLY A 603 -12.95 41.38 -19.89
C GLY A 603 -11.73 41.85 -19.09
N ASP A 604 -11.63 43.13 -18.73
CA ASP A 604 -10.51 43.63 -17.91
C ASP A 604 -10.68 43.22 -16.44
N VAL A 605 -9.57 43.08 -15.70
CA VAL A 605 -9.59 42.82 -14.26
C VAL A 605 -9.28 44.09 -13.50
N LEU A 606 -10.08 44.37 -12.47
CA LEU A 606 -9.75 45.35 -11.44
C LEU A 606 -9.50 44.64 -10.12
N ILE A 607 -8.53 45.12 -9.35
CA ILE A 607 -8.31 44.66 -7.97
C ILE A 607 -8.74 45.77 -7.03
N PHE A 608 -9.73 45.51 -6.19
CA PHE A 608 -10.15 46.44 -5.14
C PHE A 608 -9.23 46.23 -3.94
N GLU A 609 -8.66 47.31 -3.41
CA GLU A 609 -7.76 47.30 -2.27
C GLU A 609 -8.16 48.40 -1.28
N GLU A 610 -8.30 48.03 -0.01
CA GLU A 610 -8.38 49.01 1.08
C GLU A 610 -6.98 49.59 1.31
N VAL A 611 -6.85 50.91 1.10
CA VAL A 611 -5.58 51.65 1.15
C VAL A 611 -5.48 52.58 2.37
N LYS A 612 -6.58 52.84 3.08
CA LYS A 612 -6.64 53.61 4.33
C LYS A 612 -7.53 52.90 5.34
N GLY A 613 -7.24 53.02 6.63
CA GLY A 613 -8.11 52.51 7.69
C GLY A 613 -9.45 53.26 7.73
N VAL A 614 -10.54 52.53 7.96
CA VAL A 614 -11.91 53.08 7.92
C VAL A 614 -12.14 54.16 8.99
N LEU A 615 -11.51 54.04 10.15
CA LEU A 615 -11.69 54.96 11.28
C LEU A 615 -10.65 56.08 11.28
N THR A 616 -9.40 55.80 10.95
CA THR A 616 -8.30 56.76 11.13
C THR A 616 -7.89 57.48 9.84
N GLY A 617 -8.25 56.93 8.68
CA GLY A 617 -7.80 57.44 7.38
C GLY A 617 -6.30 57.24 7.12
N LEU A 618 -5.57 56.61 8.05
CA LEU A 618 -4.15 56.33 7.93
C LEU A 618 -3.91 55.07 7.10
N LYS A 619 -2.85 55.05 6.30
CA LYS A 619 -2.47 53.89 5.48
C LYS A 619 -2.06 52.68 6.32
N GLU A 620 -1.50 52.92 7.51
CA GLU A 620 -0.98 51.89 8.41
C GLU A 620 -2.10 51.05 9.03
N ASP A 621 -3.30 51.63 9.15
CA ASP A 621 -4.50 50.99 9.71
C ASP A 621 -5.39 50.34 8.65
N ALA A 622 -4.97 50.35 7.38
CA ALA A 622 -5.72 49.69 6.31
C ALA A 622 -5.66 48.18 6.47
N GLU A 623 -6.80 47.49 6.36
CA GLU A 623 -6.87 46.04 6.52
C GLU A 623 -6.22 45.31 5.33
N PRO A 624 -5.06 44.65 5.48
CA PRO A 624 -4.30 44.13 4.34
C PRO A 624 -4.99 42.95 3.62
N ASN A 625 -5.94 42.30 4.30
CA ASN A 625 -6.74 41.19 3.78
C ASN A 625 -7.95 41.67 2.95
N ARG A 626 -8.28 42.96 2.99
CA ARG A 626 -9.41 43.51 2.22
C ARG A 626 -8.98 43.84 0.80
N ARG A 627 -8.79 42.77 0.03
CA ARG A 627 -8.45 42.82 -1.40
C ARG A 627 -9.27 41.80 -2.16
N HIS A 628 -9.78 42.18 -3.33
CA HIS A 628 -10.58 41.28 -4.16
C HIS A 628 -10.42 41.63 -5.64
N ALA A 629 -10.27 40.61 -6.48
CA ALA A 629 -10.20 40.79 -7.93
C ALA A 629 -11.56 40.58 -8.56
N VAL A 630 -11.95 41.44 -9.50
CA VAL A 630 -13.22 41.35 -10.22
C VAL A 630 -12.99 41.44 -11.73
N ARG A 631 -13.64 40.56 -12.50
CA ARG A 631 -13.68 40.63 -13.97
C ARG A 631 -14.83 41.51 -14.43
N LEU A 632 -14.54 42.56 -15.18
CA LEU A 632 -15.58 43.44 -15.74
C LEU A 632 -16.38 42.73 -16.82
N THR A 633 -17.70 42.70 -16.69
CA THR A 633 -18.63 42.19 -17.71
C THR A 633 -19.22 43.33 -18.54
N LYS A 634 -19.23 44.54 -17.98
CA LYS A 634 -19.80 45.72 -18.63
C LYS A 634 -19.14 46.99 -18.14
N VAL A 635 -18.81 47.87 -19.07
CA VAL A 635 -18.25 49.21 -18.80
C VAL A 635 -19.04 50.23 -19.61
N ARG A 636 -19.51 51.30 -18.97
CA ARG A 636 -20.26 52.39 -19.60
C ARG A 636 -19.75 53.74 -19.12
N LEU A 637 -19.28 54.55 -20.05
CA LEU A 637 -19.01 55.97 -19.80
C LEU A 637 -20.33 56.72 -19.66
N SER A 638 -20.40 57.62 -18.68
CA SER A 638 -21.58 58.41 -18.37
C SER A 638 -21.18 59.69 -17.64
N SER A 639 -22.13 60.56 -17.37
CA SER A 639 -21.92 61.75 -16.54
C SER A 639 -23.04 61.90 -15.54
N ASP A 640 -22.69 62.35 -14.34
CA ASP A 640 -23.64 62.85 -13.36
C ASP A 640 -23.83 64.35 -13.60
N LEU A 641 -25.00 64.74 -14.12
CA LEU A 641 -25.35 66.11 -14.47
C LEU A 641 -25.39 67.06 -13.26
N MET A 642 -25.45 66.53 -12.03
CA MET A 642 -25.56 67.31 -10.78
C MET A 642 -24.32 67.14 -9.88
N GLY A 643 -23.30 66.41 -10.35
CA GLY A 643 -22.25 65.86 -9.49
C GLY A 643 -20.89 66.57 -9.53
N GLY A 644 -20.69 67.55 -10.41
CA GLY A 644 -19.41 68.27 -10.55
C GLY A 644 -19.35 69.57 -9.76
N ALA A 645 -18.15 70.14 -9.63
CA ALA A 645 -17.95 71.47 -9.07
C ALA A 645 -18.66 72.53 -9.95
N ASP A 646 -19.27 73.52 -9.31
CA ASP A 646 -19.92 74.68 -9.96
C ASP A 646 -21.08 74.34 -10.93
N GLY A 647 -21.68 73.14 -10.81
CA GLY A 647 -22.84 72.74 -11.61
C GLY A 647 -22.51 72.09 -12.97
N GLU A 648 -21.23 71.82 -13.23
CA GLU A 648 -20.79 71.05 -14.40
C GLU A 648 -21.04 69.54 -14.21
N PRO A 649 -21.26 68.75 -15.29
CA PRO A 649 -21.42 67.31 -15.18
C PRO A 649 -20.13 66.61 -14.72
N ALA A 650 -20.20 65.82 -13.65
CA ALA A 650 -19.09 64.95 -13.25
C ALA A 650 -19.00 63.74 -14.18
N HIS A 651 -17.82 63.50 -14.74
CA HIS A 651 -17.56 62.32 -15.57
C HIS A 651 -17.44 61.06 -14.71
N ILE A 652 -18.19 60.01 -15.07
CA ILE A 652 -18.22 58.75 -14.32
C ILE A 652 -18.17 57.54 -15.25
N THR A 653 -17.50 56.48 -14.80
CA THR A 653 -17.45 55.20 -15.51
C THR A 653 -18.20 54.16 -14.69
N ASN A 654 -19.36 53.72 -15.17
CA ASN A 654 -20.15 52.67 -14.55
C ASN A 654 -19.58 51.30 -14.93
N ILE A 655 -19.26 50.49 -13.92
CA ILE A 655 -18.70 49.15 -14.07
C ILE A 655 -19.63 48.10 -13.48
N GLN A 656 -19.75 46.97 -14.16
CA GLN A 656 -20.36 45.74 -13.64
C GLN A 656 -19.36 44.60 -13.82
N TRP A 657 -19.37 43.64 -12.89
CA TRP A 657 -18.48 42.48 -12.93
C TRP A 657 -19.24 41.16 -12.82
N ALA A 658 -18.52 40.06 -13.03
CA ALA A 658 -19.08 38.71 -13.00
C ALA A 658 -19.72 38.40 -11.63
N GLU A 659 -20.86 37.71 -11.65
CA GLU A 659 -21.60 37.35 -10.44
C GLU A 659 -20.78 36.43 -9.51
N ALA A 660 -19.99 35.51 -10.08
CA ALA A 660 -19.06 34.68 -9.33
C ALA A 660 -17.94 35.47 -8.62
N ASP A 661 -17.66 36.71 -9.05
CA ASP A 661 -16.72 37.61 -8.39
C ASP A 661 -17.42 38.61 -7.43
N ALA A 662 -18.68 38.37 -7.06
CA ALA A 662 -19.40 39.22 -6.11
C ALA A 662 -18.60 39.44 -4.81
N LEU A 663 -18.67 40.66 -4.26
CA LEU A 663 -17.78 41.05 -3.17
C LEU A 663 -17.95 40.15 -1.93
N PRO A 664 -16.88 39.54 -1.40
CA PRO A 664 -16.98 38.62 -0.27
C PRO A 664 -17.25 39.33 1.07
N PHE A 665 -16.98 40.63 1.15
CA PHE A 665 -17.16 41.48 2.32
C PHE A 665 -17.40 42.95 1.91
N ASP A 666 -17.79 43.79 2.87
CA ASP A 666 -18.01 45.21 2.66
C ASP A 666 -16.69 45.97 2.43
N PHE A 667 -16.63 46.76 1.35
CA PHE A 667 -15.56 47.73 1.08
C PHE A 667 -16.04 49.14 1.38
N TYR A 668 -15.40 49.84 2.30
CA TYR A 668 -15.69 51.25 2.56
C TYR A 668 -14.97 52.11 1.53
N ILE A 669 -15.70 53.00 0.86
CA ILE A 669 -15.13 53.94 -0.13
C ILE A 669 -14.94 55.33 0.49
N ALA A 670 -15.80 55.69 1.44
CA ALA A 670 -15.68 56.89 2.26
C ALA A 670 -16.22 56.64 3.67
N SER A 671 -15.71 57.38 4.64
CA SER A 671 -16.19 57.39 6.03
C SER A 671 -16.04 58.80 6.61
N ALA A 672 -16.58 59.03 7.80
CA ALA A 672 -16.35 60.25 8.56
C ALA A 672 -15.87 59.87 9.96
N PHE A 673 -14.79 60.51 10.41
CA PHE A 673 -14.26 60.35 11.76
C PHE A 673 -14.01 61.72 12.38
N GLU A 674 -14.54 61.95 13.58
CA GLU A 674 -14.44 63.23 14.30
C GLU A 674 -14.82 64.47 13.45
N GLY A 675 -15.77 64.31 12.53
CA GLY A 675 -16.24 65.40 11.64
C GLY A 675 -15.35 65.67 10.42
N THR A 676 -14.27 64.90 10.22
CA THR A 676 -13.44 64.95 9.01
C THR A 676 -13.85 63.83 8.06
N GLU A 677 -14.10 64.17 6.79
CA GLU A 677 -14.41 63.21 5.74
C GLU A 677 -13.13 62.49 5.28
N ILE A 678 -13.18 61.17 5.26
CA ILE A 678 -12.11 60.30 4.78
C ILE A 678 -12.57 59.69 3.47
N SER A 679 -12.02 60.17 2.35
CA SER A 679 -12.25 59.63 1.01
C SER A 679 -11.18 58.61 0.60
N ASP A 680 -11.43 57.88 -0.48
CA ASP A 680 -10.49 56.94 -1.12
C ASP A 680 -9.95 55.90 -0.13
N ILE A 681 -10.85 55.37 0.70
CA ILE A 681 -10.55 54.29 1.64
C ILE A 681 -10.23 53.01 0.87
N THR A 682 -11.07 52.70 -0.12
CA THR A 682 -10.85 51.64 -1.10
C THR A 682 -10.58 52.25 -2.47
N THR A 683 -9.60 51.71 -3.19
CA THR A 683 -9.28 52.09 -4.56
C THR A 683 -9.36 50.85 -5.47
N ALA A 684 -9.79 51.04 -6.71
CA ALA A 684 -9.69 50.02 -7.74
C ALA A 684 -8.36 50.16 -8.50
N LEU A 685 -7.59 49.09 -8.59
CA LEU A 685 -6.34 49.04 -9.34
C LEU A 685 -6.59 48.41 -10.72
N GLY A 686 -6.28 49.15 -11.78
CA GLY A 686 -6.21 48.64 -13.14
C GLY A 686 -4.79 48.16 -13.48
N ASN A 687 -4.48 48.05 -14.78
CA ASN A 687 -3.18 47.55 -15.27
C ASN A 687 -2.83 46.18 -14.68
N VAL A 688 -3.81 45.27 -14.69
CA VAL A 688 -3.70 43.94 -14.11
C VAL A 688 -3.46 42.91 -15.21
N VAL A 689 -2.42 42.10 -15.04
CA VAL A 689 -2.03 41.01 -15.95
C VAL A 689 -2.01 39.68 -15.21
N LEU A 690 -2.41 38.61 -15.89
CA LEU A 690 -2.26 37.26 -15.36
C LEU A 690 -0.83 36.78 -15.57
N ALA A 691 -0.21 36.29 -14.50
CA ALA A 691 1.08 35.61 -14.57
C ALA A 691 1.00 34.24 -13.89
N ASP A 692 1.86 33.32 -14.29
CA ASP A 692 1.97 32.01 -13.67
C ASP A 692 3.42 31.62 -13.37
N HIS A 693 3.58 30.75 -12.38
CA HIS A 693 4.89 30.34 -11.90
C HIS A 693 5.59 29.45 -12.93
N GLY A 694 6.83 29.80 -13.24
CA GLY A 694 7.71 29.02 -14.10
C GLY A 694 8.45 29.87 -15.11
N ARG A 695 9.58 29.34 -15.59
CA ARG A 695 10.47 29.95 -16.58
C ARG A 695 10.46 29.12 -17.86
N THR A 696 10.37 29.78 -19.00
CA THR A 696 10.50 29.16 -20.31
C THR A 696 11.97 28.96 -20.67
N ILE A 697 12.33 27.71 -21.00
CA ILE A 697 13.58 27.31 -21.64
C ILE A 697 13.31 27.15 -23.13
N ARG A 698 14.15 27.74 -23.98
CA ARG A 698 13.99 27.73 -25.45
C ARG A 698 15.21 27.12 -26.10
N GLY A 699 14.99 26.38 -27.20
CA GLY A 699 16.05 25.96 -28.12
C GLY A 699 16.92 24.82 -27.62
N GLU A 700 16.41 23.95 -26.73
CA GLU A 700 17.15 22.74 -26.37
C GLU A 700 17.13 21.75 -27.55
N SER A 701 18.30 21.41 -28.08
CA SER A 701 18.43 20.41 -29.13
C SER A 701 18.43 19.01 -28.51
N LEU A 702 17.46 18.17 -28.89
CA LEU A 702 17.42 16.78 -28.44
C LEU A 702 18.38 15.90 -29.25
N PRO A 703 18.82 14.75 -28.70
CA PRO A 703 19.60 13.77 -29.45
C PRO A 703 18.90 13.33 -30.74
N GLU A 704 19.67 13.04 -31.78
CA GLU A 704 19.18 12.52 -33.06
C GLU A 704 18.43 11.19 -32.87
N VAL A 705 17.35 10.99 -33.65
CA VAL A 705 16.59 9.74 -33.64
C VAL A 705 17.48 8.59 -34.17
N PRO A 706 17.71 7.53 -33.39
CA PRO A 706 18.59 6.45 -33.81
C PRO A 706 17.97 5.65 -34.98
N PRO A 707 18.80 5.02 -35.84
CA PRO A 707 18.31 4.23 -36.98
C PRO A 707 17.52 2.99 -36.57
N THR A 708 17.79 2.46 -35.37
CA THR A 708 17.05 1.34 -34.78
C THR A 708 16.90 1.53 -33.27
N GLY A 709 15.86 0.94 -32.68
CA GLY A 709 15.60 1.01 -31.24
C GLY A 709 14.53 2.03 -30.84
N LYS A 710 14.32 2.19 -29.53
CA LYS A 710 13.30 3.10 -28.98
C LYS A 710 13.92 4.48 -28.76
N TYR A 711 13.35 5.50 -29.40
CA TYR A 711 13.73 6.88 -29.15
C TYR A 711 13.00 7.44 -27.92
N ARG A 712 13.77 7.75 -26.86
CA ARG A 712 13.27 8.31 -25.60
C ARG A 712 14.24 9.37 -25.05
N PRO A 713 14.33 10.56 -25.68
CA PRO A 713 15.24 11.60 -25.23
C PRO A 713 14.83 12.10 -23.84
N GLN A 714 15.82 12.47 -23.04
CA GLN A 714 15.64 13.11 -21.75
C GLN A 714 15.84 14.62 -21.91
N LEU A 715 14.99 15.42 -21.27
CA LEU A 715 15.24 16.86 -21.17
C LEU A 715 16.44 17.15 -20.26
N GLU A 716 17.20 18.20 -20.57
CA GLU A 716 18.36 18.62 -19.77
C GLU A 716 17.96 19.10 -18.37
N ARG A 717 16.86 19.88 -18.28
CA ARG A 717 16.37 20.44 -17.02
C ARG A 717 15.25 19.59 -16.41
N ILE A 718 15.21 19.59 -15.08
CA ILE A 718 14.16 18.93 -14.28
C ILE A 718 13.02 19.92 -13.95
N ASN A 719 11.94 19.42 -13.32
CA ASN A 719 10.81 20.22 -12.84
C ASN A 719 9.95 20.85 -13.94
N LEU A 720 9.59 20.06 -14.96
CA LEU A 720 8.67 20.49 -16.00
C LEU A 720 7.37 21.06 -15.39
N THR A 721 7.00 22.24 -15.86
CA THR A 721 5.77 22.94 -15.49
C THR A 721 4.57 22.23 -16.11
N CYS A 722 3.60 21.92 -15.27
CA CYS A 722 2.26 21.54 -15.70
C CYS A 722 1.28 22.67 -15.34
N SER A 723 0.39 23.02 -16.26
CA SER A 723 -0.62 24.05 -16.04
C SER A 723 -1.94 23.67 -16.68
N VAL A 724 -3.05 24.14 -16.11
CA VAL A 724 -4.34 24.08 -16.79
C VAL A 724 -4.26 24.86 -18.10
N PRO A 725 -4.73 24.31 -19.24
CA PRO A 725 -4.74 25.02 -20.52
C PRO A 725 -5.36 26.41 -20.38
N TYR A 726 -4.70 27.41 -20.98
CA TYR A 726 -5.13 28.80 -20.91
C TYR A 726 -5.26 29.39 -22.31
N ASP A 727 -6.45 29.88 -22.61
CA ASP A 727 -6.74 30.70 -23.77
C ASP A 727 -7.27 32.05 -23.30
N HIS A 728 -6.59 33.14 -23.67
CA HIS A 728 -6.90 34.46 -23.15
C HIS A 728 -8.28 34.96 -23.60
N PHE A 729 -8.69 34.66 -24.85
CA PHE A 729 -9.98 35.11 -25.38
C PHE A 729 -11.15 34.48 -24.63
N SER A 730 -11.08 33.17 -24.39
CA SER A 730 -12.07 32.45 -23.59
C SER A 730 -12.03 32.89 -22.13
N ALA A 731 -10.85 33.09 -21.55
CA ALA A 731 -10.69 33.49 -20.15
C ALA A 731 -11.25 34.88 -19.83
N ARG A 732 -11.33 35.79 -20.82
CA ARG A 732 -11.97 37.11 -20.64
C ARG A 732 -13.48 37.03 -20.40
N GLN A 733 -14.11 35.92 -20.73
CA GLN A 733 -15.53 35.68 -20.48
C GLN A 733 -15.79 34.99 -19.13
N LEU A 734 -14.73 34.51 -18.47
CA LEU A 734 -14.80 33.85 -17.17
C LEU A 734 -14.55 34.85 -16.04
N SER A 735 -15.04 34.51 -14.85
CA SER A 735 -14.76 35.29 -13.65
C SER A 735 -13.25 35.35 -13.35
N ALA A 736 -12.81 36.39 -12.63
CA ALA A 736 -11.43 36.53 -12.19
C ALA A 736 -11.02 35.35 -11.28
N GLN A 737 -11.93 34.86 -10.45
CA GLN A 737 -11.72 33.67 -9.61
C GLN A 737 -11.59 32.38 -10.43
N GLU A 738 -12.48 32.14 -11.39
CA GLU A 738 -12.44 30.95 -12.25
C GLU A 738 -11.15 30.87 -13.08
N THR A 739 -10.65 32.03 -13.52
CA THR A 739 -9.39 32.12 -14.29
C THR A 739 -8.17 31.62 -13.49
N LEU A 740 -8.23 31.71 -12.17
CA LEU A 740 -7.16 31.27 -11.27
C LEU A 740 -7.28 29.79 -10.85
N ASP A 741 -8.35 29.09 -11.22
CA ASP A 741 -8.51 27.67 -10.90
C ASP A 741 -7.43 26.83 -11.61
N GLN A 742 -6.65 26.10 -10.80
CA GLN A 742 -5.51 25.30 -11.22
C GLN A 742 -5.69 23.86 -10.73
N ASN A 743 -6.65 23.16 -11.34
CA ASN A 743 -6.89 21.76 -11.04
C ASN A 743 -5.75 20.87 -11.60
N PRO A 744 -4.96 20.20 -10.74
CA PRO A 744 -3.82 19.41 -11.18
C PRO A 744 -4.20 18.22 -12.08
N ARG A 745 -5.46 17.74 -12.01
CA ARG A 745 -5.92 16.61 -12.85
C ARG A 745 -6.27 17.01 -14.27
N THR A 746 -6.52 18.30 -14.54
CA THR A 746 -6.72 18.83 -15.90
C THR A 746 -5.46 19.48 -16.46
N ALA A 747 -4.47 19.77 -15.61
CA ALA A 747 -3.18 20.29 -16.01
C ALA A 747 -2.46 19.40 -17.04
N GLY A 748 -1.80 20.04 -18.00
CA GLY A 748 -0.98 19.40 -19.03
C GLY A 748 0.46 19.92 -18.99
N PRO A 749 1.43 19.13 -19.49
CA PRO A 749 2.83 19.55 -19.56
C PRO A 749 3.02 20.70 -20.57
N LEU A 750 3.74 21.75 -20.17
CA LEU A 750 4.05 22.89 -21.04
C LEU A 750 5.37 22.65 -21.78
N ILE A 751 5.26 21.97 -22.93
CA ILE A 751 6.36 21.64 -23.82
C ILE A 751 5.91 21.71 -25.27
N TRP A 752 6.74 22.36 -26.09
CA TRP A 752 6.60 22.52 -27.52
C TRP A 752 7.81 21.87 -28.17
N LEU A 753 7.55 21.00 -29.15
CA LEU A 753 8.58 20.26 -29.85
C LEU A 753 8.44 20.52 -31.35
N THR A 754 9.53 20.90 -31.98
CA THR A 754 9.58 21.19 -33.42
C THR A 754 10.67 20.37 -34.08
N GLU A 755 10.37 19.74 -35.20
CA GLU A 755 11.36 19.07 -36.04
C GLU A 755 12.24 20.11 -36.74
N GLN A 756 13.57 20.00 -36.64
CA GLN A 756 14.49 21.04 -37.12
C GLN A 756 14.54 21.14 -38.65
N ASP A 757 14.38 20.02 -39.36
CA ASP A 757 14.49 20.00 -40.82
C ASP A 757 13.21 20.44 -41.54
N THR A 758 12.05 20.11 -40.97
CA THR A 758 10.73 20.33 -41.59
C THR A 758 9.94 21.46 -40.95
N GLU A 759 10.39 21.97 -39.80
CA GLU A 759 9.68 22.90 -38.92
C GLU A 759 8.29 22.41 -38.47
N GLU A 760 8.05 21.10 -38.55
CA GLU A 760 6.76 20.54 -38.16
C GLU A 760 6.63 20.44 -36.64
N ALA A 761 5.52 20.96 -36.12
CA ALA A 761 5.23 20.92 -34.69
C ALA A 761 4.67 19.57 -34.26
N TRP A 762 5.15 19.10 -33.11
CA TRP A 762 4.63 17.95 -32.39
C TRP A 762 3.92 18.41 -31.12
N THR A 763 2.81 17.75 -30.81
CA THR A 763 1.93 18.15 -29.71
C THR A 763 2.09 17.23 -28.50
N ALA A 764 2.11 17.81 -27.31
CA ALA A 764 2.11 17.03 -26.08
C ALA A 764 0.75 16.33 -25.92
N GLN A 765 0.79 15.03 -25.65
CA GLN A 765 -0.36 14.17 -25.41
C GLN A 765 -0.32 13.64 -23.98
N ASN A 766 -1.49 13.38 -23.40
CA ASN A 766 -1.57 12.76 -22.07
C ASN A 766 -1.23 11.25 -22.15
N ASP A 767 -1.75 10.60 -23.18
CA ASP A 767 -1.49 9.21 -23.53
C ASP A 767 -1.79 9.01 -25.02
N PHE A 768 -1.53 7.81 -25.54
CA PHE A 768 -1.78 7.47 -26.94
C PHE A 768 -2.99 6.55 -27.14
N PHE A 769 -3.74 6.19 -26.09
CA PHE A 769 -4.80 5.16 -26.22
C PHE A 769 -5.89 5.54 -27.22
N ASN A 770 -6.16 6.84 -27.36
CA ASN A 770 -7.15 7.38 -28.30
C ASN A 770 -6.52 8.12 -29.50
N CYS A 771 -5.22 7.95 -29.74
CA CYS A 771 -4.54 8.60 -30.86
C CYS A 771 -4.48 7.68 -32.07
N ASP A 772 -4.78 8.23 -33.25
CA ASP A 772 -4.52 7.54 -34.52
C ASP A 772 -3.00 7.42 -34.80
N ARG A 773 -2.63 6.59 -35.78
CA ARG A 773 -1.24 6.32 -36.17
C ARG A 773 -0.49 7.49 -36.80
N PHE A 774 -1.18 8.53 -37.25
CA PHE A 774 -0.62 9.69 -37.94
C PHE A 774 -0.44 10.90 -37.02
N VAL A 775 -1.04 10.89 -35.83
CA VAL A 775 -0.88 11.95 -34.82
C VAL A 775 0.60 12.18 -34.52
N ARG A 776 1.07 13.41 -34.76
CA ARG A 776 2.37 13.93 -34.33
C ARG A 776 2.30 14.30 -32.85
N GLY A 777 2.36 13.27 -32.02
CA GLY A 777 2.21 13.38 -30.57
C GLY A 777 3.41 12.82 -29.82
N PHE A 778 3.70 13.39 -28.66
CA PHE A 778 4.62 12.83 -27.69
C PHE A 778 4.02 12.91 -26.27
N VAL A 779 4.43 12.00 -25.40
CA VAL A 779 4.01 11.97 -23.99
C VAL A 779 5.23 12.29 -23.13
N ALA A 780 5.09 13.27 -22.23
CA ALA A 780 6.11 13.58 -21.24
C ALA A 780 5.96 12.64 -20.03
N GLU A 781 6.97 11.81 -19.78
CA GLU A 781 7.00 10.88 -18.65
C GLU A 781 7.98 11.39 -17.59
N THR A 782 7.46 11.78 -16.43
CA THR A 782 8.26 12.31 -15.32
C THR A 782 8.58 11.20 -14.32
N GLU A 783 9.86 11.08 -13.97
CA GLU A 783 10.32 10.16 -12.92
C GLU A 783 10.27 10.79 -11.52
N ASN A 784 10.47 9.97 -10.49
CA ASN A 784 10.39 10.42 -9.10
C ASN A 784 11.41 11.52 -8.74
N ASP A 785 12.53 11.59 -9.45
CA ASP A 785 13.57 12.62 -9.32
C ASP A 785 13.29 13.88 -10.15
N ARG A 786 12.08 14.00 -10.73
CA ARG A 786 11.62 15.10 -11.61
C ARG A 786 12.35 15.18 -12.96
N ARG A 787 13.12 14.17 -13.36
CA ARG A 787 13.60 14.04 -14.74
C ARG A 787 12.47 13.68 -15.68
N VAL A 788 12.53 14.21 -16.90
CA VAL A 788 11.48 14.02 -17.90
C VAL A 788 12.06 13.31 -19.12
N PHE A 789 11.38 12.24 -19.52
CA PHE A 789 11.64 11.51 -20.75
C PHE A 789 10.48 11.72 -21.71
N LEU A 790 10.78 11.96 -22.98
CA LEU A 790 9.75 12.06 -24.01
C LEU A 790 9.54 10.70 -24.65
N ARG A 791 8.28 10.28 -24.74
CA ARG A 791 7.89 9.04 -25.40
C ARG A 791 7.03 9.34 -26.61
N PHE A 792 7.43 8.81 -27.76
CA PHE A 792 6.71 8.94 -29.01
C PHE A 792 5.78 7.75 -29.25
N GLY A 793 4.97 7.86 -30.31
CA GLY A 793 4.07 6.79 -30.74
C GLY A 793 4.81 5.55 -31.23
N ASP A 794 4.06 4.47 -31.42
CA ASP A 794 4.58 3.17 -31.89
C ASP A 794 4.17 2.83 -33.33
N GLY A 795 3.59 3.79 -34.06
CA GLY A 795 3.14 3.64 -35.43
C GLY A 795 1.76 2.98 -35.57
N SER A 796 1.19 2.47 -34.48
CA SER A 796 -0.22 2.09 -34.37
C SER A 796 -1.00 3.16 -33.60
N HIS A 797 -0.43 3.64 -32.49
CA HIS A 797 -0.94 4.71 -31.66
C HIS A 797 0.09 5.85 -31.64
N GLY A 798 -0.18 6.90 -32.41
CA GLY A 798 0.77 7.99 -32.66
C GLY A 798 1.87 7.64 -33.68
N LYS A 799 2.41 8.67 -34.32
CA LYS A 799 3.47 8.57 -35.32
C LYS A 799 4.83 8.30 -34.67
N ILE A 800 5.63 7.41 -35.28
CA ILE A 800 7.05 7.23 -34.93
C ILE A 800 7.87 8.31 -35.66
N PRO A 801 8.76 9.05 -34.99
CA PRO A 801 9.75 9.90 -35.65
C PRO A 801 10.60 9.13 -36.65
N LEU A 802 11.00 9.78 -37.75
CA LEU A 802 11.88 9.14 -38.72
C LEU A 802 13.31 9.06 -38.14
N PRO A 803 14.10 8.03 -38.52
CA PRO A 803 15.53 8.01 -38.26
C PRO A 803 16.22 9.29 -38.72
N ALA A 804 17.25 9.72 -37.98
CA ALA A 804 18.02 10.93 -38.23
C ALA A 804 17.29 12.28 -38.03
N THR A 805 16.00 12.27 -37.70
CA THR A 805 15.28 13.50 -37.32
C THR A 805 15.92 14.13 -36.07
N CYS A 806 16.13 15.45 -36.11
CA CYS A 806 16.53 16.26 -34.96
C CYS A 806 15.36 17.12 -34.47
N PHE A 807 15.24 17.26 -33.14
CA PHE A 807 14.16 18.04 -32.53
C PHE A 807 14.72 19.23 -31.74
N SER A 808 14.01 20.35 -31.80
CA SER A 808 14.18 21.50 -30.90
C SER A 808 13.03 21.52 -29.90
N ALA A 809 13.35 21.49 -28.61
CA ALA A 809 12.40 21.55 -27.52
C ALA A 809 12.42 22.94 -26.87
N ALA A 810 11.22 23.50 -26.67
CA ALA A 810 10.98 24.61 -25.76
C ALA A 810 10.01 24.14 -24.68
N TYR A 811 10.29 24.41 -23.42
CA TYR A 811 9.46 23.92 -22.31
C TYR A 811 9.59 24.82 -21.09
N ARG A 812 8.64 24.73 -20.16
CA ARG A 812 8.64 25.51 -18.93
C ARG A 812 9.12 24.70 -17.75
N ILE A 813 9.90 25.34 -16.86
CA ILE A 813 10.36 24.77 -15.61
C ILE A 813 9.87 25.59 -14.42
N GLY A 814 9.53 24.93 -13.31
CA GLY A 814 8.93 25.58 -12.14
C GLY A 814 7.49 25.15 -12.00
N ASN A 815 7.26 24.28 -11.02
CA ASN A 815 5.99 23.60 -10.80
C ASN A 815 5.79 23.40 -9.30
N GLY A 816 4.56 23.17 -8.89
CA GLY A 816 4.23 22.77 -7.53
C GLY A 816 4.07 23.91 -6.54
N SER A 817 4.13 23.55 -5.26
CA SER A 817 3.80 24.45 -4.14
C SER A 817 4.78 25.61 -3.98
N ALA A 818 5.97 25.51 -4.57
CA ALA A 818 6.99 26.56 -4.57
C ALA A 818 6.55 27.88 -5.24
N GLY A 819 5.51 27.84 -6.09
CA GLY A 819 4.90 29.01 -6.71
C GLY A 819 3.88 29.72 -5.82
N ASN A 820 3.48 29.16 -4.68
CA ASN A 820 2.49 29.78 -3.80
C ASN A 820 3.16 30.85 -2.93
N ILE A 821 3.33 32.04 -3.49
CA ILE A 821 3.92 33.20 -2.82
C ILE A 821 2.85 34.09 -2.18
N GLY A 822 3.22 34.74 -1.08
CA GLY A 822 2.36 35.72 -0.41
C GLY A 822 2.06 36.93 -1.29
N ARG A 823 1.10 37.75 -0.85
CA ARG A 823 0.86 39.08 -1.41
C ARG A 823 2.13 39.93 -1.39
N ASP A 824 2.24 40.84 -2.34
CA ASP A 824 3.32 41.83 -2.44
C ASP A 824 4.74 41.22 -2.48
N ALA A 825 4.84 39.95 -2.89
CA ALA A 825 6.08 39.22 -2.99
C ALA A 825 6.80 39.46 -4.33
N ILE A 826 6.07 39.67 -5.43
CA ILE A 826 6.61 40.09 -6.73
C ILE A 826 6.96 41.58 -6.65
N ALA A 827 8.15 41.97 -7.11
CA ALA A 827 8.58 43.37 -7.08
C ALA A 827 9.41 43.81 -8.29
N HIS A 828 9.86 42.88 -9.13
CA HIS A 828 10.75 43.18 -10.26
C HIS A 828 10.21 42.60 -11.56
N VAL A 829 10.48 43.27 -12.68
CA VAL A 829 10.18 42.85 -14.04
C VAL A 829 11.43 42.91 -14.90
N ILE A 830 11.66 41.88 -15.71
CA ILE A 830 12.74 41.86 -16.70
C ILE A 830 12.20 42.45 -17.99
N THR A 831 12.59 43.68 -18.29
CA THR A 831 12.19 44.40 -19.51
C THR A 831 13.14 45.57 -19.76
N ALA A 832 13.22 45.99 -21.02
CA ALA A 832 13.88 47.23 -21.41
C ALA A 832 12.99 48.48 -21.19
N GLU A 833 11.69 48.28 -20.97
CA GLU A 833 10.73 49.36 -20.74
C GLU A 833 10.96 50.04 -19.39
N LYS A 834 11.24 51.34 -19.41
CA LYS A 834 11.50 52.14 -18.21
C LYS A 834 10.27 52.89 -17.72
N ALA A 835 9.18 52.92 -18.49
CA ALA A 835 7.91 53.51 -18.07
C ALA A 835 7.28 52.78 -16.88
N ILE A 836 7.65 51.52 -16.62
CA ILE A 836 7.16 50.75 -15.48
C ILE A 836 7.88 51.21 -14.20
N ILE A 837 7.11 51.76 -13.26
CA ILE A 837 7.62 52.31 -12.00
C ILE A 837 7.38 51.38 -10.81
N ARG A 838 6.42 50.45 -10.91
CA ARG A 838 6.14 49.47 -9.86
C ARG A 838 5.49 48.21 -10.42
N VAL A 839 5.85 47.06 -9.86
CA VAL A 839 5.20 45.78 -10.10
C VAL A 839 4.91 45.13 -8.76
N ARG A 840 3.71 44.57 -8.58
CA ARG A 840 3.34 43.84 -7.37
C ARG A 840 2.24 42.82 -7.64
N ASN A 841 2.10 41.84 -6.76
CA ASN A 841 0.91 40.98 -6.71
C ASN A 841 0.06 41.34 -5.48
N PRO A 842 -1.00 42.16 -5.60
CA PRO A 842 -1.81 42.55 -4.45
C PRO A 842 -2.45 41.34 -3.75
N LEU A 843 -2.77 40.29 -4.52
CA LEU A 843 -3.28 39.01 -4.04
C LEU A 843 -2.14 37.96 -4.02
N SER A 844 -2.24 36.97 -3.15
CA SER A 844 -1.29 35.84 -3.12
C SER A 844 -1.38 35.02 -4.40
N ALA A 845 -0.25 34.44 -4.83
CA ALA A 845 -0.26 33.40 -5.84
C ALA A 845 -0.77 32.09 -5.22
N TYR A 846 -1.65 31.38 -5.91
CA TYR A 846 -2.17 30.10 -5.45
C TYR A 846 -2.42 29.13 -6.61
N GLY A 847 -2.79 27.89 -6.28
CA GLY A 847 -3.01 26.81 -7.26
C GLY A 847 -1.78 25.91 -7.48
N GLY A 848 -0.61 26.33 -6.99
CA GLY A 848 0.62 25.54 -7.05
C GLY A 848 0.48 24.25 -6.23
N THR A 849 0.51 23.10 -6.90
CA THR A 849 0.30 21.77 -6.29
C THR A 849 1.40 20.81 -6.72
N ASP A 850 2.07 20.17 -5.77
CA ASP A 850 3.15 19.23 -6.10
C ASP A 850 2.64 17.96 -6.81
N PRO A 851 3.51 17.27 -7.59
CA PRO A 851 3.17 16.00 -8.22
C PRO A 851 2.66 14.97 -7.21
N GLU A 852 1.68 14.16 -7.61
CA GLU A 852 1.04 13.19 -6.72
C GLU A 852 2.05 12.17 -6.18
N LYS A 853 2.02 11.83 -4.89
CA LYS A 853 3.00 10.90 -4.31
C LYS A 853 2.69 9.45 -4.71
N MET A 854 3.71 8.65 -5.02
CA MET A 854 3.54 7.25 -5.42
C MET A 854 2.73 6.41 -4.40
N ASN A 855 2.99 6.60 -3.10
CA ASN A 855 2.24 5.88 -2.06
C ASN A 855 0.75 6.26 -2.01
N GLN A 856 0.41 7.51 -2.33
CA GLN A 856 -0.98 7.95 -2.41
C GLN A 856 -1.67 7.31 -3.62
N VAL A 857 -1.02 7.30 -4.78
CA VAL A 857 -1.55 6.67 -6.00
C VAL A 857 -1.82 5.17 -5.79
N ARG A 858 -0.94 4.44 -5.10
CA ARG A 858 -1.15 3.02 -4.77
C ARG A 858 -2.42 2.75 -3.96
N LEU A 859 -2.85 3.73 -3.15
CA LEU A 859 -4.07 3.64 -2.34
C LEU A 859 -5.30 4.17 -3.11
N GLN A 860 -5.16 5.33 -3.75
CA GLN A 860 -6.25 6.04 -4.39
C GLN A 860 -6.68 5.41 -5.72
N ALA A 861 -5.74 4.91 -6.53
CA ALA A 861 -6.10 4.36 -7.84
C ALA A 861 -7.02 3.13 -7.75
N PRO A 862 -6.76 2.13 -6.87
CA PRO A 862 -7.71 1.03 -6.67
C PRO A 862 -9.05 1.48 -6.08
N GLN A 863 -9.06 2.49 -5.22
CA GLN A 863 -10.29 3.04 -4.65
C GLN A 863 -11.12 3.76 -5.72
N ALA A 864 -10.48 4.57 -6.57
CA ALA A 864 -11.11 5.25 -7.68
C ALA A 864 -11.71 4.24 -8.68
N PHE A 865 -11.02 3.13 -8.95
CA PHE A 865 -11.54 2.05 -9.79
C PHE A 865 -12.79 1.36 -9.19
N ARG A 866 -12.89 1.27 -7.85
CA ARG A 866 -14.09 0.74 -7.18
C ARG A 866 -15.27 1.71 -7.27
N THR A 867 -15.01 3.00 -7.43
CA THR A 867 -16.05 4.01 -7.65
C THR A 867 -16.53 3.92 -9.10
N GLN A 868 -17.76 3.48 -9.30
CA GLN A 868 -18.34 3.32 -10.63
C GLN A 868 -18.57 4.70 -11.28
N GLU A 869 -17.77 5.06 -12.29
CA GLU A 869 -18.00 6.24 -13.15
C GLU A 869 -18.90 5.92 -14.36
N ARG A 870 -19.82 4.96 -14.23
CA ARG A 870 -20.74 4.55 -15.30
C ARG A 870 -22.16 4.62 -14.77
N CYS A 871 -23.02 5.29 -15.50
CA CYS A 871 -24.44 5.34 -15.21
C CYS A 871 -25.14 4.22 -15.98
N ILE A 872 -25.64 3.22 -15.26
CA ILE A 872 -26.35 2.07 -15.84
C ILE A 872 -27.82 2.12 -15.44
N THR A 873 -28.08 2.26 -14.14
CA THR A 873 -29.42 2.34 -13.56
C THR A 873 -29.90 3.79 -13.51
N PRO A 874 -31.22 4.05 -13.51
CA PRO A 874 -31.76 5.40 -13.31
C PRO A 874 -31.15 6.11 -12.09
N GLU A 875 -30.95 5.38 -11.00
CA GLU A 875 -30.38 5.89 -9.75
C GLU A 875 -28.92 6.31 -9.90
N ASP A 876 -28.15 5.67 -10.80
CA ASP A 876 -26.79 6.11 -11.12
C ASP A 876 -26.79 7.46 -11.84
N TYR A 877 -27.72 7.65 -12.78
CA TYR A 877 -27.89 8.92 -13.49
C TYR A 877 -28.27 10.03 -12.50
N VAL A 878 -29.22 9.78 -11.60
CA VAL A 878 -29.63 10.73 -10.56
C VAL A 878 -28.44 11.12 -9.68
N ARG A 879 -27.77 10.14 -9.06
CA ARG A 879 -26.62 10.40 -8.18
C ARG A 879 -25.51 11.18 -8.88
N LYS A 880 -25.26 10.89 -10.16
CA LYS A 880 -24.21 11.59 -10.90
C LYS A 880 -24.60 13.01 -11.26
N ILE A 881 -25.86 13.26 -11.58
CA ILE A 881 -26.35 14.59 -11.91
C ILE A 881 -26.46 15.47 -10.66
N GLU A 882 -26.91 14.93 -9.54
CA GLU A 882 -26.95 15.65 -8.25
C GLU A 882 -25.54 16.00 -7.72
N SER A 883 -24.47 15.41 -8.28
CA SER A 883 -23.11 15.85 -8.00
C SER A 883 -22.72 17.16 -8.72
N HIS A 884 -23.55 17.66 -9.63
CA HIS A 884 -23.32 18.90 -10.35
C HIS A 884 -23.74 20.11 -9.50
N PRO A 885 -22.90 21.16 -9.34
CA PRO A 885 -23.17 22.26 -8.41
C PRO A 885 -24.47 23.03 -8.65
N GLU A 886 -24.90 23.14 -9.91
CA GLU A 886 -26.14 23.84 -10.29
C GLU A 886 -27.42 23.01 -10.11
N VAL A 887 -27.31 21.73 -9.73
CA VAL A 887 -28.45 20.83 -9.58
C VAL A 887 -28.78 20.64 -8.12
N GLN A 888 -30.05 20.84 -7.77
CA GLN A 888 -30.55 20.59 -6.42
C GLN A 888 -31.06 19.14 -6.30
N ARG A 889 -31.91 18.73 -7.23
CA ARG A 889 -32.51 17.38 -7.30
C ARG A 889 -32.61 16.92 -8.74
N ALA A 890 -32.60 15.60 -8.95
CA ALA A 890 -32.87 15.01 -10.25
C ALA A 890 -33.70 13.75 -10.13
N ALA A 891 -34.44 13.43 -11.19
CA ALA A 891 -35.09 12.14 -11.35
C ALA A 891 -34.83 11.58 -12.74
N ALA A 892 -34.69 10.26 -12.82
CA ALA A 892 -34.47 9.57 -14.07
C ALA A 892 -35.46 8.41 -14.23
N SER A 893 -35.90 8.17 -15.46
CA SER A 893 -36.68 6.99 -15.83
C SER A 893 -36.24 6.47 -17.19
N VAL A 894 -36.31 5.16 -17.40
CA VAL A 894 -35.98 4.55 -18.68
C VAL A 894 -37.27 4.23 -19.41
N ARG A 895 -37.40 4.65 -20.67
CA ARG A 895 -38.59 4.40 -21.50
C ARG A 895 -38.18 3.87 -22.87
N TRP A 896 -38.96 2.92 -23.39
CA TRP A 896 -38.84 2.46 -24.77
C TRP A 896 -39.43 3.51 -25.72
N THR A 897 -38.63 4.00 -26.68
CA THR A 897 -39.06 5.04 -27.63
C THR A 897 -39.51 4.49 -28.99
N GLY A 898 -39.64 3.16 -29.09
CA GLY A 898 -39.98 2.46 -30.34
C GLY A 898 -38.78 1.76 -30.98
N SER A 899 -37.60 2.36 -30.89
CA SER A 899 -36.37 1.84 -31.54
C SER A 899 -35.27 1.46 -30.53
N TRP A 900 -35.22 2.09 -29.36
CA TRP A 900 -34.30 1.77 -28.28
C TRP A 900 -34.81 2.29 -26.93
N HIS A 901 -34.11 1.95 -25.85
CA HIS A 901 -34.36 2.55 -24.53
C HIS A 901 -33.68 3.91 -24.44
N THR A 902 -34.42 4.92 -23.98
CA THR A 902 -33.91 6.27 -23.72
C THR A 902 -34.08 6.59 -22.24
N VAL A 903 -33.04 7.16 -21.63
CA VAL A 903 -33.08 7.66 -20.24
C VAL A 903 -33.64 9.08 -20.26
N PHE A 904 -34.83 9.26 -19.71
CA PHE A 904 -35.46 10.57 -19.51
C PHE A 904 -35.10 11.09 -18.13
N ILE A 905 -34.57 12.30 -18.08
CA ILE A 905 -34.01 12.90 -16.89
C ILE A 905 -34.67 14.25 -16.67
N ALA A 906 -35.34 14.42 -15.53
CA ALA A 906 -35.87 15.68 -15.08
C ALA A 906 -34.92 16.28 -14.03
N VAL A 907 -34.63 17.58 -14.14
CA VAL A 907 -33.64 18.27 -13.31
C VAL A 907 -34.24 19.51 -12.70
N ASP A 908 -34.16 19.59 -11.37
CA ASP A 908 -34.52 20.75 -10.58
C ASP A 908 -33.25 21.50 -10.13
N ARG A 909 -33.20 22.79 -10.41
CA ARG A 909 -32.00 23.62 -10.23
C ARG A 909 -32.10 24.44 -8.94
N VAL A 910 -30.95 24.70 -8.34
CA VAL A 910 -30.86 25.54 -7.14
C VAL A 910 -31.47 26.92 -7.43
N GLY A 911 -32.39 27.37 -6.57
CA GLY A 911 -32.99 28.70 -6.62
C GLY A 911 -34.10 28.91 -7.65
N ASP A 912 -34.86 27.84 -7.99
CA ASP A 912 -35.99 27.87 -8.95
C ASP A 912 -35.59 28.36 -10.37
N ASN A 913 -34.32 28.16 -10.73
CA ASN A 913 -33.81 28.53 -12.05
C ASN A 913 -34.40 27.60 -13.13
N PRO A 914 -34.86 28.13 -14.28
CA PRO A 914 -35.41 27.29 -15.33
C PRO A 914 -34.34 26.37 -15.92
N SER A 915 -34.72 25.14 -16.27
CA SER A 915 -33.88 24.21 -17.03
C SER A 915 -33.88 24.60 -18.51
N ASP A 916 -33.15 25.67 -18.83
CA ASP A 916 -33.03 26.26 -20.16
C ASP A 916 -32.19 25.41 -21.13
N ALA A 917 -32.27 25.72 -22.43
CA ALA A 917 -31.62 24.93 -23.47
C ALA A 917 -30.08 24.92 -23.35
N GLU A 918 -29.48 26.01 -22.86
CA GLU A 918 -28.04 26.11 -22.69
C GLU A 918 -27.57 25.25 -21.53
N PHE A 919 -28.27 25.33 -20.38
CA PHE A 919 -28.04 24.43 -19.26
C PHE A 919 -28.17 22.96 -19.65
N CYS A 920 -29.25 22.58 -20.34
CA CYS A 920 -29.46 21.20 -20.80
C CYS A 920 -28.32 20.70 -21.70
N LYS A 921 -27.76 21.57 -22.54
CA LYS A 921 -26.61 21.26 -23.41
C LYS A 921 -25.32 21.07 -22.61
N ARG A 922 -25.05 21.93 -21.62
CA ARG A 922 -23.89 21.81 -20.71
C ARG A 922 -23.97 20.52 -19.89
N LEU A 923 -25.11 20.25 -19.26
CA LEU A 923 -25.32 19.05 -18.46
C LEU A 923 -25.28 17.77 -19.31
N SER A 924 -25.81 17.82 -20.55
CA SER A 924 -25.66 16.72 -21.50
C SER A 924 -24.20 16.47 -21.87
N ALA A 925 -23.39 17.52 -22.06
CA ALA A 925 -21.96 17.36 -22.33
C ALA A 925 -21.23 16.72 -21.14
N PHE A 926 -21.58 17.09 -19.90
CA PHE A 926 -21.08 16.47 -18.69
C PHE A 926 -21.43 14.97 -18.62
N MET A 927 -22.69 14.62 -18.87
CA MET A 927 -23.18 13.23 -18.77
C MET A 927 -22.70 12.31 -19.90
N LYS A 928 -22.23 12.85 -21.03
CA LYS A 928 -21.69 12.06 -22.15
C LYS A 928 -20.54 11.13 -21.75
N ARG A 929 -19.75 11.49 -20.74
CA ARG A 929 -18.64 10.66 -20.23
C ARG A 929 -19.12 9.45 -19.43
N PHE A 930 -20.27 9.55 -18.77
CA PHE A 930 -20.74 8.55 -17.81
C PHE A 930 -21.80 7.60 -18.38
N ARG A 931 -22.47 7.98 -19.46
CA ARG A 931 -23.48 7.13 -20.12
C ARG A 931 -22.87 5.91 -20.81
N ILE A 932 -23.67 4.87 -20.97
CA ILE A 932 -23.33 3.73 -21.81
C ILE A 932 -23.36 4.13 -23.30
N VAL A 933 -22.39 3.63 -24.07
CA VAL A 933 -22.38 3.80 -25.54
C VAL A 933 -23.63 3.15 -26.14
N GLY A 934 -24.37 3.92 -26.96
CA GLY A 934 -25.61 3.46 -27.59
C GLY A 934 -26.88 3.70 -26.77
N ALA A 935 -26.78 4.12 -25.50
CA ALA A 935 -27.93 4.58 -24.72
C ALA A 935 -28.16 6.08 -24.95
N ASP A 936 -29.35 6.45 -25.42
CA ASP A 936 -29.74 7.85 -25.53
C ASP A 936 -30.21 8.38 -24.19
N MET A 937 -29.91 9.65 -23.92
CA MET A 937 -30.41 10.38 -22.77
C MET A 937 -31.05 11.67 -23.22
N ARG A 938 -32.13 12.06 -22.53
CA ARG A 938 -32.86 13.29 -22.78
C ARG A 938 -33.10 14.00 -21.45
N ILE A 939 -32.59 15.23 -21.36
CA ILE A 939 -32.77 16.10 -20.21
C ILE A 939 -33.98 17.00 -20.50
N GLU A 940 -34.94 17.02 -19.58
CA GLU A 940 -36.20 17.74 -19.70
C GLU A 940 -36.42 18.61 -18.45
N PRO A 941 -37.17 19.72 -18.56
CA PRO A 941 -37.57 20.50 -17.39
C PRO A 941 -38.47 19.66 -16.46
N PRO A 942 -38.49 19.97 -15.16
CA PRO A 942 -39.38 19.29 -14.22
C PRO A 942 -40.84 19.53 -14.62
N ARG A 943 -41.67 18.49 -14.53
CA ARG A 943 -43.11 18.65 -14.72
C ARG A 943 -43.74 19.01 -13.39
N PHE A 944 -44.11 20.27 -13.24
CA PHE A 944 -44.85 20.72 -12.06
C PHE A 944 -46.30 20.24 -12.09
N VAL A 945 -46.76 19.71 -10.96
CA VAL A 945 -48.13 19.23 -10.74
C VAL A 945 -48.83 20.23 -9.81
N PRO A 946 -49.64 21.13 -10.38
CA PRO A 946 -50.40 22.09 -9.59
C PRO A 946 -51.50 21.37 -8.79
N LEU A 947 -51.69 21.74 -7.52
CA LEU A 947 -52.72 21.17 -6.65
C LEU A 947 -53.94 22.09 -6.49
N ASP A 948 -55.15 21.51 -6.39
CA ASP A 948 -56.36 22.20 -5.91
C ASP A 948 -56.77 21.61 -4.55
N ILE A 949 -56.49 22.34 -3.48
CA ILE A 949 -56.83 21.92 -2.12
C ILE A 949 -57.87 22.88 -1.54
N ALA A 950 -58.95 22.33 -0.97
CA ALA A 950 -59.88 23.10 -0.16
C ALA A 950 -60.24 22.31 1.09
N MET A 951 -60.21 22.99 2.23
CA MET A 951 -60.57 22.38 3.51
C MET A 951 -61.45 23.30 4.33
N THR A 952 -62.47 22.73 4.94
CA THR A 952 -63.27 23.36 5.99
C THR A 952 -62.58 23.12 7.33
N VAL A 953 -62.29 24.21 8.05
CA VAL A 953 -61.60 24.17 9.34
C VAL A 953 -62.52 24.74 10.40
N SER A 954 -62.72 23.99 11.48
CA SER A 954 -63.46 24.49 12.64
C SER A 954 -62.52 25.19 13.62
N VAL A 955 -62.93 26.34 14.14
CA VAL A 955 -62.10 27.18 15.03
C VAL A 955 -62.50 26.94 16.48
N LEU A 956 -61.52 26.64 17.32
CA LEU A 956 -61.74 26.41 18.75
C LEU A 956 -62.19 27.69 19.48
N PRO A 957 -63.05 27.57 20.52
CA PRO A 957 -63.48 28.72 21.32
C PRO A 957 -62.30 29.52 21.89
N GLY A 958 -62.32 30.84 21.74
CA GLY A 958 -61.27 31.74 22.23
C GLY A 958 -60.20 32.13 21.20
N TYR A 959 -60.27 31.61 19.98
CA TYR A 959 -59.42 32.00 18.85
C TYR A 959 -60.24 32.77 17.81
N PHE A 960 -59.63 33.78 17.18
CA PHE A 960 -60.29 34.56 16.14
C PHE A 960 -60.11 33.88 14.77
N PRO A 961 -61.17 33.63 13.97
CA PRO A 961 -61.07 32.91 12.70
C PRO A 961 -60.02 33.48 11.74
N GLY A 962 -59.95 34.81 11.60
CA GLY A 962 -58.96 35.44 10.71
C GLY A 962 -57.50 35.30 11.16
N THR A 963 -57.23 35.06 12.46
CA THR A 963 -55.86 34.79 12.94
C THR A 963 -55.46 33.35 12.67
N VAL A 964 -56.39 32.41 12.78
CA VAL A 964 -56.18 31.00 12.45
C VAL A 964 -56.00 30.81 10.95
N GLU A 965 -56.81 31.48 10.14
CA GLU A 965 -56.69 31.52 8.67
C GLU A 965 -55.32 32.02 8.22
N LYS A 966 -54.90 33.19 8.70
CA LYS A 966 -53.57 33.71 8.38
C LYS A 966 -52.44 32.76 8.79
N SER A 967 -52.57 32.10 9.94
CA SER A 967 -51.57 31.13 10.43
C SER A 967 -51.51 29.87 9.56
N LEU A 968 -52.65 29.43 9.02
CA LEU A 968 -52.73 28.33 8.07
C LEU A 968 -52.15 28.74 6.71
N GLU A 969 -52.45 29.94 6.22
CA GLU A 969 -51.85 30.48 4.99
C GLU A 969 -50.32 30.57 5.09
N GLU A 970 -49.79 31.09 6.20
CA GLU A 970 -48.35 31.14 6.44
C GLU A 970 -47.75 29.72 6.48
N LYS A 971 -48.39 28.77 7.16
CA LYS A 971 -47.93 27.40 7.31
C LYS A 971 -47.93 26.61 5.99
N PHE A 972 -48.94 26.79 5.15
CA PHE A 972 -49.07 26.16 3.83
C PHE A 972 -48.55 27.05 2.68
N SER A 973 -47.74 28.06 2.98
CA SER A 973 -47.13 28.91 1.95
C SER A 973 -45.97 28.20 1.22
N ASN A 974 -45.52 28.81 0.14
CA ASN A 974 -44.34 28.41 -0.63
C ASN A 974 -43.10 29.30 -0.39
N VAL A 975 -43.16 30.20 0.61
CA VAL A 975 -42.10 31.19 0.89
C VAL A 975 -41.22 30.80 2.08
N GLU A 976 -39.99 31.30 2.05
CA GLU A 976 -39.09 31.33 3.20
C GLU A 976 -39.38 32.58 4.05
N PHE A 977 -39.56 32.39 5.35
CA PHE A 977 -39.78 33.46 6.30
C PHE A 977 -38.45 34.04 6.79
N SER A 978 -38.45 35.28 7.28
CA SER A 978 -37.24 35.98 7.77
C SER A 978 -36.52 35.30 8.94
N ASP A 979 -37.15 34.31 9.57
CA ASP A 979 -36.60 33.50 10.65
C ASP A 979 -35.99 32.16 10.17
N GLY A 980 -35.94 31.93 8.85
CA GLY A 980 -35.42 30.71 8.22
C GLY A 980 -36.38 29.52 8.24
N ARG A 981 -37.64 29.70 8.69
CA ARG A 981 -38.66 28.67 8.53
C ARG A 981 -39.17 28.66 7.08
N LEU A 982 -39.36 27.47 6.54
CA LEU A 982 -39.95 27.26 5.21
C LEU A 982 -41.45 26.94 5.37
N GLY A 983 -42.29 27.54 4.53
CA GLY A 983 -43.68 27.10 4.37
C GLY A 983 -43.75 25.65 3.87
N LEU A 984 -44.85 24.94 4.13
CA LEU A 984 -44.95 23.51 3.81
C LEU A 984 -44.73 23.24 2.31
N PHE A 985 -45.30 24.08 1.44
CA PHE A 985 -45.21 23.97 -0.02
C PHE A 985 -44.02 24.75 -0.61
N HIS A 986 -43.02 25.08 0.20
CA HIS A 986 -41.74 25.60 -0.31
C HIS A 986 -41.10 24.57 -1.27
N PRO A 987 -40.52 25.00 -2.41
CA PRO A 987 -39.94 24.08 -3.42
C PRO A 987 -38.98 23.04 -2.82
N ASP A 988 -38.18 23.42 -1.83
CA ASP A 988 -37.21 22.52 -1.18
C ASP A 988 -37.81 21.36 -0.36
N ASN A 989 -39.10 21.45 0.02
CA ASN A 989 -39.77 20.43 0.85
C ASN A 989 -40.34 19.26 0.04
N PHE A 990 -40.51 19.43 -1.27
CA PHE A 990 -41.07 18.41 -2.16
C PHE A 990 -40.05 18.00 -3.21
N SER A 991 -39.84 16.70 -3.38
CA SER A 991 -38.96 16.15 -4.42
C SER A 991 -39.73 15.37 -5.49
N PHE A 992 -39.02 14.95 -6.53
CA PHE A 992 -39.59 14.19 -7.63
C PHE A 992 -40.29 12.91 -7.16
N GLY A 993 -41.50 12.66 -7.66
CA GLY A 993 -42.26 11.43 -7.36
C GLY A 993 -42.77 11.34 -5.92
N GLN A 994 -42.69 12.42 -5.15
CA GLN A 994 -43.22 12.46 -3.78
C GLN A 994 -44.73 12.72 -3.81
N SER A 995 -45.51 11.67 -3.53
CA SER A 995 -46.96 11.81 -3.36
C SER A 995 -47.31 12.68 -2.15
N VAL A 996 -48.45 13.37 -2.26
CA VAL A 996 -49.01 14.16 -1.15
C VAL A 996 -50.05 13.32 -0.44
N TYR A 997 -49.87 13.10 0.87
CA TYR A 997 -50.81 12.36 1.69
C TYR A 997 -51.72 13.30 2.47
N LEU A 998 -53.01 13.00 2.48
CA LEU A 998 -54.02 13.77 3.18
C LEU A 998 -53.75 13.80 4.70
N SER A 999 -53.25 12.69 5.26
CA SER A 999 -52.86 12.58 6.67
C SER A 999 -51.73 13.54 7.07
N HIS A 1000 -50.77 13.80 6.17
CA HIS A 1000 -49.69 14.74 6.42
C HIS A 1000 -50.22 16.17 6.48
N LEU A 1001 -51.11 16.55 5.54
CA LEU A 1001 -51.74 17.87 5.55
C LEU A 1001 -52.63 18.07 6.79
N MET A 1002 -53.40 17.07 7.19
CA MET A 1002 -54.17 17.10 8.44
C MET A 1002 -53.27 17.33 9.66
N THR A 1003 -52.13 16.64 9.71
CA THR A 1003 -51.18 16.75 10.82
C THR A 1003 -50.55 18.16 10.88
N GLU A 1004 -50.16 18.71 9.74
CA GLU A 1004 -49.57 20.06 9.70
C GLU A 1004 -50.59 21.16 10.00
N ALA A 1005 -51.83 21.01 9.54
CA ALA A 1005 -52.92 21.93 9.90
C ALA A 1005 -53.27 21.85 11.40
N GLY A 1006 -53.32 20.64 11.97
CA GLY A 1006 -53.62 20.43 13.40
C GLY A 1006 -52.55 20.97 14.36
N LYS A 1007 -51.34 21.27 13.88
CA LYS A 1007 -50.29 21.94 14.67
C LYS A 1007 -50.54 23.44 14.85
N VAL A 1008 -51.45 24.04 14.08
CA VAL A 1008 -51.76 25.47 14.18
C VAL A 1008 -52.65 25.72 15.41
N PRO A 1009 -52.25 26.59 16.36
CA PRO A 1009 -53.07 26.90 17.53
C PRO A 1009 -54.45 27.44 17.14
N GLY A 1010 -55.50 26.86 17.70
CA GLY A 1010 -56.90 27.27 17.45
C GLY A 1010 -57.64 26.44 16.40
N VAL A 1011 -57.00 25.47 15.75
CA VAL A 1011 -57.62 24.53 14.82
C VAL A 1011 -58.32 23.37 15.56
N GLY A 1012 -59.58 23.11 15.23
CA GLY A 1012 -60.39 21.99 15.71
C GLY A 1012 -60.49 20.83 14.71
N GLU A 1013 -61.70 20.43 14.34
CA GLU A 1013 -61.98 19.49 13.24
C GLU A 1013 -61.60 20.09 11.88
N ILE A 1014 -60.96 19.27 11.03
CA ILE A 1014 -60.56 19.61 9.65
C ILE A 1014 -61.27 18.63 8.70
N ARG A 1015 -61.93 19.14 7.67
CA ARG A 1015 -62.56 18.34 6.62
C ARG A 1015 -62.12 18.82 5.23
N PHE A 1016 -61.56 17.94 4.41
CA PHE A 1016 -61.19 18.28 3.04
C PHE A 1016 -62.44 18.25 2.15
N THR A 1017 -62.71 19.36 1.46
CA THR A 1017 -63.76 19.45 0.43
C THR A 1017 -63.20 19.23 -0.96
N ARG A 1018 -61.92 19.57 -1.18
CA ARG A 1018 -61.16 19.24 -2.41
C ARG A 1018 -59.74 18.82 -2.06
N PHE A 1019 -59.29 17.75 -2.68
CA PHE A 1019 -57.93 17.25 -2.58
C PHE A 1019 -57.61 16.54 -3.88
N GLN A 1020 -57.15 17.31 -4.87
CA GLN A 1020 -56.98 16.82 -6.24
C GLN A 1020 -55.86 17.57 -6.97
N ARG A 1021 -55.45 17.03 -8.11
CA ARG A 1021 -54.60 17.75 -9.07
C ARG A 1021 -55.42 18.79 -9.83
N TRP A 1022 -54.84 19.95 -10.11
CA TRP A 1022 -55.46 21.00 -10.92
C TRP A 1022 -55.46 20.65 -12.42
N ASP A 1023 -54.45 19.90 -12.88
CA ASP A 1023 -54.20 19.64 -14.31
C ASP A 1023 -55.11 18.56 -14.92
N ARG A 1024 -56.01 17.96 -14.14
CA ARG A 1024 -56.95 16.92 -14.58
C ARG A 1024 -58.28 16.97 -13.80
N PRO A 1025 -59.34 16.32 -14.31
CA PRO A 1025 -60.58 16.14 -13.55
C PRO A 1025 -60.35 15.37 -12.23
N SER A 1026 -61.17 15.65 -11.22
CA SER A 1026 -61.16 14.98 -9.92
C SER A 1026 -61.40 13.47 -10.04
N GLY A 1027 -60.60 12.66 -9.36
CA GLY A 1027 -60.80 11.23 -9.17
C GLY A 1027 -61.17 10.90 -7.71
N ASP A 1028 -60.75 9.72 -7.26
CA ASP A 1028 -61.04 9.20 -5.91
C ASP A 1028 -59.95 9.59 -4.87
N GLU A 1029 -59.15 10.64 -5.12
CA GLU A 1029 -57.97 10.98 -4.30
C GLU A 1029 -58.28 11.29 -2.82
N ILE A 1030 -59.50 11.77 -2.50
CA ILE A 1030 -59.96 11.96 -1.12
C ILE A 1030 -60.20 10.61 -0.43
N GLU A 1031 -60.77 9.64 -1.15
CA GLU A 1031 -61.07 8.30 -0.61
C GLU A 1031 -59.79 7.47 -0.48
N GLU A 1032 -58.87 7.60 -1.44
CA GLU A 1032 -57.54 6.97 -1.39
C GLU A 1032 -56.61 7.64 -0.36
N GLY A 1033 -56.86 8.92 -0.04
CA GLY A 1033 -56.07 9.70 0.92
C GLY A 1033 -54.68 10.11 0.40
N GLU A 1034 -54.45 10.01 -0.90
CA GLU A 1034 -53.16 10.27 -1.57
C GLU A 1034 -53.37 10.94 -2.94
N ILE A 1035 -52.60 12.00 -3.22
CA ILE A 1035 -52.39 12.50 -4.58
C ILE A 1035 -51.10 11.86 -5.10
N ALA A 1036 -51.25 10.87 -5.98
CA ALA A 1036 -50.13 10.19 -6.61
C ALA A 1036 -49.39 11.12 -7.59
N VAL A 1037 -48.06 11.20 -7.43
CA VAL A 1037 -47.17 12.03 -8.23
C VAL A 1037 -46.23 11.12 -9.03
N GLY A 1038 -46.10 11.36 -10.34
CA GLY A 1038 -45.24 10.56 -11.20
C GLY A 1038 -43.74 10.74 -10.89
N PRO A 1039 -42.88 9.79 -11.29
CA PRO A 1039 -41.46 9.80 -10.92
C PRO A 1039 -40.63 10.97 -11.49
N LEU A 1040 -41.15 11.71 -12.48
CA LEU A 1040 -40.53 12.92 -13.04
C LEU A 1040 -41.35 14.19 -12.73
N GLU A 1041 -42.32 14.09 -11.82
CA GLU A 1041 -43.23 15.16 -11.45
C GLU A 1041 -42.86 15.74 -10.07
N ILE A 1042 -43.01 17.06 -9.91
CA ILE A 1042 -42.84 17.77 -8.63
C ILE A 1042 -44.14 18.50 -8.30
N VAL A 1043 -44.58 18.42 -7.05
CA VAL A 1043 -45.78 19.12 -6.56
C VAL A 1043 -45.55 20.62 -6.54
N ARG A 1044 -46.55 21.41 -6.97
CA ARG A 1044 -46.51 22.87 -6.89
C ARG A 1044 -47.81 23.44 -6.33
N LEU A 1045 -47.68 24.37 -5.39
CA LEU A 1045 -48.81 25.12 -4.83
C LEU A 1045 -48.33 26.52 -4.45
N ASP A 1046 -48.52 27.48 -5.36
CA ASP A 1046 -48.05 28.86 -5.17
C ASP A 1046 -49.07 29.76 -4.46
N ASN A 1047 -50.34 29.34 -4.45
CA ASN A 1047 -51.46 30.13 -3.91
C ASN A 1047 -51.55 31.57 -4.46
N ASN A 1048 -51.12 31.78 -5.71
CA ASN A 1048 -51.14 33.08 -6.36
C ASN A 1048 -52.46 33.29 -7.12
N ILE A 1049 -53.22 34.32 -6.74
CA ILE A 1049 -54.49 34.70 -7.37
C ILE A 1049 -54.33 35.04 -8.86
N GLU A 1050 -53.18 35.60 -9.27
CA GLU A 1050 -52.90 35.95 -10.66
C GLU A 1050 -52.49 34.74 -11.50
N ALA A 1051 -52.10 33.62 -10.87
CA ALA A 1051 -51.66 32.40 -11.53
C ALA A 1051 -52.23 31.14 -10.83
N PRO A 1052 -53.56 30.96 -10.79
CA PRO A 1052 -54.20 29.83 -10.10
C PRO A 1052 -53.80 28.47 -10.69
N GLY A 1053 -53.31 28.46 -11.93
CA GLY A 1053 -52.75 27.27 -12.59
C GLY A 1053 -51.45 26.74 -11.97
N ASN A 1054 -50.83 27.45 -11.03
CA ASN A 1054 -49.67 26.98 -10.26
C ASN A 1054 -50.07 26.33 -8.93
N GLY A 1055 -51.36 26.05 -8.74
CA GLY A 1055 -51.92 25.42 -7.56
C GLY A 1055 -52.43 26.44 -6.54
N ARG A 1056 -53.53 26.08 -5.88
CA ARG A 1056 -54.25 26.91 -4.91
C ARG A 1056 -54.65 26.13 -3.68
N ILE A 1057 -54.76 26.83 -2.56
CA ILE A 1057 -55.33 26.32 -1.32
C ILE A 1057 -56.42 27.27 -0.81
N LEU A 1058 -57.56 26.72 -0.43
CA LEU A 1058 -58.68 27.48 0.13
C LEU A 1058 -59.02 26.96 1.53
N PHE A 1059 -59.17 27.87 2.48
CA PHE A 1059 -59.63 27.57 3.84
C PHE A 1059 -61.03 28.13 4.06
N GLU A 1060 -61.99 27.27 4.41
CA GLU A 1060 -63.35 27.67 4.77
C GLU A 1060 -63.52 27.57 6.28
N MET A 1061 -63.61 28.71 6.96
CA MET A 1061 -63.69 28.75 8.43
C MET A 1061 -65.13 28.53 8.92
N SER A 1062 -65.28 27.66 9.92
CA SER A 1062 -66.54 27.40 10.63
C SER A 1062 -66.33 27.53 12.14
N GLU A 1063 -67.32 28.07 12.86
CA GLU A 1063 -67.27 28.09 14.32
C GLU A 1063 -67.78 26.75 14.87
N VAL A 1064 -67.08 26.20 15.87
CA VAL A 1064 -67.56 25.01 16.59
C VAL A 1064 -68.80 25.41 17.38
N SER A 1065 -69.96 24.87 16.99
CA SER A 1065 -71.25 25.10 17.66
C SER A 1065 -71.30 24.51 19.06
#